data_AF-A0A959G292-F1
#
_entry.id   AF-A0A959G292-F1
#
_cell.length_a   1.000
_cell.length_b   1.000
_cell.length_c   1.000
_cell.angle_alpha   90.00
_cell.angle_beta   90.00
_cell.angle_gamma   90.00
#
_symmetry.space_group_name_H-M   'P 1'
#
loop_
_entity.id
_entity.type
_entity.pdbx_description
1 polymer ?
#
loop_
_entity_poly.entity_id
_entity_poly.type
_entity_poly.pdbx_seq_one_letter_code
_entity_poly.pdbx_strand_id
1 'polypeptide(L)'
;MKIKRGLKGALAALFIFIGTMALGQEIIKEVSYSNRNLVPTSLRNNYHSYEVHPESIQKYLDDQGGLNLELPIGRVRKYLALQQVQVLSKDARLITDVHGHLPFPEILVFRGYVLGEEENSMVSLVVNHQQMYLSVYDDEGVFELSPSDNYHQAYFTQDYEAGRSFACKADQLRSYGENLLNSANQNNNRSVNSSCVEIYFEIDNTSYNENGSNTTSVTSWFVNLFNQVALQYQRIDIPLKVSGLKIYTQPDPYRTKTTSETALYAFRDSMNKQGFPGQLAHLLIGRGIGGGIAYLNGLCNSYTSYAVSGNMNSGVVGYPSYSWNVNVIAHELGHNFGSPHTHDCAWNGNNTAIDGCATSPGSCPNGPVPSSAEGGTIMSYCHLNGTGIKPINGFGPQPAELIYSRYLLATCNAGNDCSELPPTNDVCFAARPIYPNHSCLVFEYMLGNATTTPGLANLSCDTSTLQKDIWFSFIMPDSGAVQIQTTMVEGGLEDMVIALYSGTCQSLQLVACDDDSGDDAHAMLNVQNPAFAGQTMYLRVMEKHSDEEGIFGLCIFADDLPCSDESAILYDFYQNNNGPNWYRNSGWAEYQSGDCDICKWEGIRCNEQLKVVGLSLPANNIIGRIDSNIVKLKSLADIDLSENQLTDTLSRALFQLPKLKRLDLSHNLIQGNLHLDYSASSSLKEVYLSDNQLSGRLPYLKFGLDSVHLENNLLEGCFNYTCTNYCNGRLVMTGNTNLAYQGDLSSFCIDNSGIDNDNDGYCFNVDDCNDQQSSVYPGAPEICDAYDNDCDGLTDEGFQTENVFLGVDSLWNKSANWSLGMIPIACHNVVIGGSGESHKVYIAPQGQQGGSGESGNPTASTIQIGPAASLYLRPFTYLNVLGGHLDNAGYLEAKGSIFMQAVMQQVTDGIVNDGVIYIDSSASIQVQNIRGIGLHNRGTIQNNGSLSATSFDYLPLGNIGLKNESNIFGTGYLQVYGLFLGQFIQNTSTGTIQQKNLEIINLEGRE
;
A
#
# COMPACT_ATOMS: atom_id res chain seq x y z
N MET A 1 15.60 -44.33 -50.81
CA MET A 1 15.12 -43.05 -51.40
C MET A 1 14.26 -42.19 -50.45
N LYS A 2 14.37 -42.33 -49.11
CA LYS A 2 13.61 -41.54 -48.11
C LYS A 2 14.44 -40.56 -47.26
N ILE A 3 15.73 -40.37 -47.58
CA ILE A 3 16.65 -39.52 -46.79
C ILE A 3 16.89 -38.15 -47.46
N LYS A 4 16.39 -37.91 -48.69
CA LYS A 4 16.63 -36.66 -49.43
C LYS A 4 15.62 -35.53 -49.21
N ARG A 5 14.50 -35.75 -48.48
CA ARG A 5 13.50 -34.69 -48.20
C ARG A 5 13.74 -33.97 -46.86
N GLY A 6 14.13 -34.68 -45.80
CA GLY A 6 14.49 -34.08 -44.51
C GLY A 6 15.75 -33.20 -44.58
N LEU A 7 16.71 -33.58 -45.42
CA LEU A 7 17.93 -32.79 -45.63
C LEU A 7 17.65 -31.48 -46.38
N LYS A 8 16.61 -31.40 -47.22
CA LYS A 8 16.25 -30.15 -47.93
C LYS A 8 15.52 -29.15 -47.02
N GLY A 9 14.69 -29.61 -46.09
CA GLY A 9 14.06 -28.75 -45.08
C GLY A 9 15.06 -28.25 -44.04
N ALA A 10 15.96 -29.13 -43.56
CA ALA A 10 17.02 -28.76 -42.64
C ALA A 10 18.10 -27.87 -43.30
N LEU A 11 18.46 -28.10 -44.58
CA LEU A 11 19.34 -27.16 -45.30
C LEU A 11 18.64 -25.86 -45.66
N ALA A 12 17.33 -25.83 -45.92
CA ALA A 12 16.61 -24.57 -46.15
C ALA A 12 16.56 -23.73 -44.86
N ALA A 13 16.26 -24.34 -43.72
CA ALA A 13 16.34 -23.70 -42.41
C ALA A 13 17.78 -23.24 -42.08
N LEU A 14 18.80 -24.04 -42.42
CA LEU A 14 20.22 -23.68 -42.23
C LEU A 14 20.70 -22.58 -43.20
N PHE A 15 20.19 -22.53 -44.43
CA PHE A 15 20.50 -21.46 -45.40
C PHE A 15 19.78 -20.15 -45.06
N ILE A 16 18.55 -20.22 -44.52
CA ILE A 16 17.88 -19.08 -43.90
C ILE A 16 18.73 -18.60 -42.70
N PHE A 17 19.18 -19.51 -41.82
CA PHE A 17 20.01 -19.21 -40.64
C PHE A 17 21.39 -18.59 -40.95
N ILE A 18 22.09 -19.09 -41.97
CA ILE A 18 23.42 -18.56 -42.36
C ILE A 18 23.28 -17.23 -43.13
N GLY A 19 22.17 -17.06 -43.86
CA GLY A 19 21.82 -15.79 -44.49
C GLY A 19 21.48 -14.70 -43.46
N THR A 20 20.63 -15.01 -42.47
CA THR A 20 20.17 -14.05 -41.44
C THR A 20 21.28 -13.52 -40.55
N MET A 21 22.29 -14.33 -40.23
CA MET A 21 23.45 -13.88 -39.44
C MET A 21 24.31 -12.82 -40.14
N ALA A 22 24.40 -12.84 -41.48
CA ALA A 22 25.08 -11.79 -42.26
C ALA A 22 24.20 -10.56 -42.51
N LEU A 23 22.87 -10.75 -42.53
CA LEU A 23 21.85 -9.73 -42.82
C LEU A 23 21.77 -8.62 -41.77
N GLY A 24 21.73 -8.99 -40.48
CA GLY A 24 21.59 -8.02 -39.39
C GLY A 24 22.74 -7.02 -39.30
N GLN A 25 23.99 -7.47 -39.53
CA GLN A 25 25.20 -6.63 -39.42
C GLN A 25 25.40 -5.64 -40.56
N GLU A 26 24.78 -5.87 -41.74
CA GLU A 26 24.81 -4.91 -42.85
C GLU A 26 23.77 -3.79 -42.71
N ILE A 27 22.70 -4.02 -41.93
CA ILE A 27 21.62 -3.05 -41.73
C ILE A 27 21.84 -2.25 -40.44
N ILE A 28 22.21 -2.93 -39.34
CA ILE A 28 22.46 -2.33 -38.03
C ILE A 28 23.74 -2.94 -37.45
N LYS A 29 24.72 -2.09 -37.12
CA LYS A 29 26.00 -2.51 -36.57
C LYS A 29 26.29 -1.82 -35.25
N GLU A 30 26.49 -2.60 -34.19
CA GLU A 30 26.87 -2.06 -32.88
C GLU A 30 28.29 -1.43 -32.93
N VAL A 31 28.42 -0.24 -32.37
CA VAL A 31 29.67 0.53 -32.32
C VAL A 31 29.97 0.98 -30.88
N SER A 32 31.24 0.93 -30.48
CA SER A 32 31.69 1.42 -29.17
C SER A 32 32.24 2.84 -29.28
N TYR A 33 31.64 3.80 -28.57
CA TYR A 33 32.09 5.21 -28.57
C TYR A 33 32.56 5.68 -27.19
N SER A 34 33.67 6.42 -27.14
CA SER A 34 34.33 6.83 -25.89
C SER A 34 33.92 8.22 -25.36
N ASN A 35 33.11 8.99 -26.09
CA ASN A 35 32.81 10.38 -25.76
C ASN A 35 31.49 10.52 -24.97
N ARG A 36 31.52 10.25 -23.66
CA ARG A 36 30.36 10.20 -22.74
C ARG A 36 29.58 11.53 -22.55
N ASN A 37 29.94 12.61 -23.25
CA ASN A 37 29.42 13.95 -22.99
C ASN A 37 28.12 14.31 -23.74
N LEU A 38 27.68 13.49 -24.70
CA LEU A 38 26.46 13.71 -25.48
C LEU A 38 25.26 12.86 -25.00
N VAL A 39 25.47 11.99 -24.01
CA VAL A 39 24.44 11.10 -23.47
C VAL A 39 23.94 11.67 -22.13
N PRO A 40 22.61 11.76 -21.90
CA PRO A 40 22.03 12.15 -20.63
C PRO A 40 22.70 11.41 -19.47
N THR A 41 23.02 12.11 -18.38
CA THR A 41 23.76 11.54 -17.25
C THR A 41 23.12 10.28 -16.66
N SER A 42 21.79 10.16 -16.78
CA SER A 42 20.98 9.00 -16.37
C SER A 42 21.28 7.72 -17.17
N LEU A 43 21.67 7.83 -18.45
CA LEU A 43 21.86 6.69 -19.34
C LEU A 43 23.30 6.19 -19.42
N ARG A 44 24.29 6.90 -18.87
CA ARG A 44 25.73 6.71 -19.15
C ARG A 44 26.30 5.30 -18.91
N ASN A 45 25.58 4.42 -18.20
CA ASN A 45 26.01 3.06 -17.89
C ASN A 45 25.25 1.95 -18.64
N ASN A 46 24.10 2.23 -19.29
CA ASN A 46 23.19 1.22 -19.88
C ASN A 46 22.67 1.60 -21.30
N TYR A 47 23.52 2.16 -22.17
CA TYR A 47 23.12 2.47 -23.57
C TYR A 47 24.06 1.79 -24.57
N HIS A 48 23.49 1.43 -25.73
CA HIS A 48 24.20 0.89 -26.88
C HIS A 48 24.13 1.88 -28.04
N SER A 49 25.19 1.94 -28.86
CA SER A 49 25.23 2.79 -30.05
C SER A 49 25.32 1.93 -31.29
N TYR A 50 24.56 2.31 -32.31
CA TYR A 50 24.45 1.59 -33.56
C TYR A 50 24.71 2.51 -34.75
N GLU A 51 25.45 2.01 -35.73
CA GLU A 51 25.47 2.54 -37.08
C GLU A 51 24.39 1.82 -37.88
N VAL A 52 23.53 2.55 -38.59
CA VAL A 52 22.48 1.95 -39.41
C VAL A 52 22.65 2.32 -40.88
N HIS A 53 22.27 1.41 -41.76
CA HIS A 53 22.32 1.55 -43.21
C HIS A 53 20.91 1.34 -43.81
N PRO A 54 20.01 2.34 -43.70
CA PRO A 54 18.61 2.21 -44.10
C PRO A 54 18.42 1.80 -45.57
N GLU A 55 19.33 2.23 -46.44
CA GLU A 55 19.36 1.92 -47.87
C GLU A 55 19.45 0.42 -48.18
N SER A 56 19.99 -0.38 -47.25
CA SER A 56 20.18 -1.81 -47.43
C SER A 56 18.88 -2.60 -47.30
N ILE A 57 17.84 -2.06 -46.65
CA ILE A 57 16.59 -2.80 -46.37
C ILE A 57 15.88 -3.25 -47.64
N GLN A 58 15.85 -2.40 -48.67
CA GLN A 58 15.15 -2.68 -49.92
C GLN A 58 15.70 -3.93 -50.63
N LYS A 59 16.97 -4.29 -50.41
CA LYS A 59 17.62 -5.50 -50.96
C LYS A 59 17.13 -6.79 -50.31
N TYR A 60 16.53 -6.69 -49.11
CA TYR A 60 16.26 -7.81 -48.22
C TYR A 60 14.78 -8.02 -47.93
N LEU A 61 13.91 -7.25 -48.57
CA LEU A 61 12.49 -7.55 -48.64
C LEU A 61 12.28 -8.80 -49.49
N ASP A 62 11.46 -9.72 -49.00
CA ASP A 62 10.99 -10.84 -49.82
C ASP A 62 9.94 -10.37 -50.85
N ASP A 63 9.51 -11.28 -51.73
CA ASP A 63 8.53 -10.99 -52.79
C ASP A 63 7.14 -10.57 -52.25
N GLN A 64 6.89 -10.72 -50.94
CA GLN A 64 5.66 -10.33 -50.24
C GLN A 64 5.86 -9.10 -49.32
N GLY A 65 7.04 -8.45 -49.35
CA GLY A 65 7.34 -7.31 -48.48
C GLY A 65 7.62 -7.68 -47.02
N GLY A 66 7.91 -8.95 -46.74
CA GLY A 66 8.38 -9.43 -45.45
C GLY A 66 9.86 -9.12 -45.23
N LEU A 67 10.23 -8.88 -43.97
CA LEU A 67 11.58 -8.59 -43.51
C LEU A 67 11.89 -9.39 -42.25
N ASN A 68 12.97 -10.16 -42.26
CA ASN A 68 13.47 -10.84 -41.06
C ASN A 68 14.76 -10.16 -40.60
N LEU A 69 14.80 -9.72 -39.34
CA LEU A 69 15.91 -8.94 -38.78
C LEU A 69 16.42 -9.58 -37.49
N GLU A 70 17.73 -9.80 -37.37
CA GLU A 70 18.35 -10.28 -36.13
C GLU A 70 19.11 -9.13 -35.46
N LEU A 71 18.78 -8.82 -34.20
CA LEU A 71 19.41 -7.73 -33.46
C LEU A 71 19.84 -8.14 -32.05
N PRO A 72 20.98 -7.61 -31.55
CA PRO A 72 21.30 -7.66 -30.13
C PRO A 72 20.35 -6.71 -29.38
N ILE A 73 19.43 -7.28 -28.60
CA ILE A 73 18.51 -6.56 -27.73
C ILE A 73 18.89 -6.94 -26.29
N GLY A 74 19.53 -6.03 -25.58
CA GLY A 74 20.09 -6.31 -24.26
C GLY A 74 21.25 -7.30 -24.28
N ARG A 75 21.09 -8.42 -23.56
CA ARG A 75 22.12 -9.48 -23.46
C ARG A 75 21.91 -10.63 -24.43
N VAL A 76 20.80 -10.63 -25.15
CA VAL A 76 20.40 -11.72 -26.06
C VAL A 76 20.23 -11.19 -27.48
N ARG A 77 20.29 -12.08 -28.46
CA ARG A 77 19.92 -11.75 -29.83
C ARG A 77 18.46 -12.14 -30.03
N LYS A 78 17.66 -11.21 -30.53
CA LYS A 78 16.25 -11.44 -30.87
C LYS A 78 16.10 -11.45 -32.39
N TYR A 79 15.23 -12.33 -32.86
CA TYR A 79 14.87 -12.47 -34.27
C TYR A 79 13.50 -11.86 -34.48
N LEU A 80 13.42 -10.81 -35.29
CA LEU A 80 12.20 -10.05 -35.53
C LEU A 80 11.64 -10.47 -36.90
N ALA A 81 10.39 -10.92 -36.91
CA ALA A 81 9.64 -11.18 -38.13
C ALA A 81 8.72 -9.98 -38.40
N LEU A 82 8.92 -9.30 -39.53
CA LEU A 82 8.29 -8.02 -39.84
C LEU A 82 7.58 -8.08 -41.19
N GLN A 83 6.41 -7.44 -41.27
CA GLN A 83 5.65 -7.26 -42.50
C GLN A 83 5.51 -5.77 -42.79
N GLN A 84 5.71 -5.38 -44.05
CA GLN A 84 5.50 -3.99 -44.48
C GLN A 84 4.01 -3.64 -44.42
N VAL A 85 3.69 -2.46 -43.91
CA VAL A 85 2.31 -1.96 -43.76
C VAL A 85 2.14 -0.55 -44.32
N GLN A 86 0.93 -0.22 -44.78
CA GLN A 86 0.56 1.13 -45.22
C GLN A 86 -0.21 1.86 -44.13
N VAL A 87 0.35 2.96 -43.62
CA VAL A 87 -0.26 3.77 -42.55
C VAL A 87 -0.99 5.01 -43.06
N LEU A 88 -0.81 5.38 -44.32
CA LEU A 88 -1.45 6.54 -44.94
C LEU A 88 -2.67 6.07 -45.74
N SER A 89 -3.76 6.85 -45.74
CA SER A 89 -4.84 6.62 -46.69
C SER A 89 -4.41 6.98 -48.11
N LYS A 90 -5.09 6.41 -49.11
CA LYS A 90 -4.81 6.68 -50.54
C LYS A 90 -4.86 8.17 -50.90
N ASP A 91 -5.75 8.90 -50.24
CA ASP A 91 -5.95 10.33 -50.44
C ASP A 91 -5.27 11.21 -49.39
N ALA A 92 -4.41 10.63 -48.55
CA ALA A 92 -3.65 11.39 -47.57
C ALA A 92 -2.83 12.50 -48.24
N ARG A 93 -2.87 13.68 -47.63
CA ARG A 93 -2.09 14.85 -48.06
C ARG A 93 -1.28 15.39 -46.89
N LEU A 94 -0.03 15.72 -47.16
CA LEU A 94 0.82 16.50 -46.26
C LEU A 94 0.67 17.98 -46.61
N ILE A 95 0.34 18.80 -45.61
CA ILE A 95 0.09 20.23 -45.78
C ILE A 95 0.97 21.02 -44.81
N THR A 96 1.51 22.14 -45.28
CA THR A 96 2.11 23.16 -44.41
C THR A 96 1.36 24.47 -44.53
N ASP A 97 1.40 25.26 -43.47
CA ASP A 97 0.82 26.60 -43.40
C ASP A 97 1.42 27.60 -44.40
N VAL A 98 2.67 27.39 -44.85
CA VAL A 98 3.37 28.29 -45.78
C VAL A 98 3.42 27.75 -47.22
N HIS A 99 3.71 26.46 -47.43
CA HIS A 99 3.97 25.91 -48.76
C HIS A 99 2.78 25.14 -49.36
N GLY A 100 1.65 25.05 -48.65
CA GLY A 100 0.50 24.28 -49.11
C GLY A 100 0.80 22.78 -49.14
N HIS A 101 0.43 22.09 -50.23
CA HIS A 101 0.62 20.65 -50.37
C HIS A 101 2.08 20.26 -50.62
N LEU A 102 2.57 19.30 -49.84
CA LEU A 102 3.87 18.65 -50.01
C LEU A 102 3.65 17.14 -50.27
N PRO A 103 4.57 16.47 -50.99
CA PRO A 103 4.61 15.01 -51.01
C PRO A 103 5.00 14.49 -49.63
N PHE A 104 4.44 13.34 -49.23
CA PHE A 104 4.97 12.60 -48.08
C PHE A 104 6.40 12.13 -48.39
N PRO A 105 7.31 12.11 -47.39
CA PRO A 105 8.63 11.51 -47.59
C PRO A 105 8.48 10.01 -47.88
N GLU A 106 9.44 9.45 -48.60
CA GLU A 106 9.54 7.99 -48.75
C GLU A 106 9.88 7.36 -47.39
N ILE A 107 8.89 6.73 -46.76
CA ILE A 107 8.97 6.09 -45.47
C ILE A 107 8.42 4.66 -45.61
N LEU A 108 9.23 3.68 -45.23
CA LEU A 108 8.83 2.29 -45.09
C LEU A 108 8.39 2.05 -43.64
N VAL A 109 7.24 1.41 -43.47
CA VAL A 109 6.67 1.11 -42.15
C VAL A 109 6.44 -0.39 -42.06
N PHE A 110 6.84 -0.99 -40.94
CA PHE A 110 6.70 -2.40 -40.67
C PHE A 110 6.12 -2.63 -39.28
N ARG A 111 5.43 -3.76 -39.15
CA ARG A 111 4.91 -4.30 -37.89
C ARG A 111 5.27 -5.77 -37.79
N GLY A 112 5.39 -6.29 -36.57
CA GLY A 112 5.73 -7.69 -36.37
C GLY A 112 5.90 -8.08 -34.92
N TYR A 113 6.66 -9.14 -34.70
CA TYR A 113 6.86 -9.78 -33.39
C TYR A 113 8.27 -10.40 -33.29
N VAL A 114 8.64 -10.80 -32.09
CA VAL A 114 9.85 -11.59 -31.81
C VAL A 114 9.53 -13.07 -32.03
N LEU A 115 10.29 -13.75 -32.90
CA LEU A 115 10.14 -15.18 -33.16
C LEU A 115 10.43 -15.99 -31.89
N GLY A 116 9.51 -16.87 -31.52
CA GLY A 116 9.50 -17.65 -30.28
C GLY A 116 8.89 -16.95 -29.07
N GLU A 117 8.52 -15.67 -29.18
CA GLU A 117 7.84 -14.86 -28.14
C GLU A 117 6.58 -14.18 -28.73
N GLU A 118 5.94 -14.81 -29.72
CA GLU A 118 4.90 -14.19 -30.56
C GLU A 118 3.67 -13.71 -29.77
N GLU A 119 3.32 -14.42 -28.69
CA GLU A 119 2.14 -14.14 -27.85
C GLU A 119 2.34 -12.91 -26.95
N ASN A 120 3.58 -12.55 -26.62
CA ASN A 120 3.91 -11.49 -25.66
C ASN A 120 4.78 -10.37 -26.25
N SER A 121 5.01 -10.37 -27.56
CA SER A 121 5.89 -9.38 -28.19
C SER A 121 5.26 -8.62 -29.35
N MET A 122 5.69 -7.37 -29.52
CA MET A 122 5.34 -6.55 -30.67
C MET A 122 6.56 -5.79 -31.16
N VAL A 123 6.60 -5.53 -32.45
CA VAL A 123 7.68 -4.78 -33.09
C VAL A 123 7.11 -3.73 -34.03
N SER A 124 7.59 -2.49 -33.87
CA SER A 124 7.38 -1.38 -34.81
C SER A 124 8.72 -1.02 -35.44
N LEU A 125 8.79 -0.99 -36.77
CA LEU A 125 9.97 -0.49 -37.48
C LEU A 125 9.55 0.56 -38.51
N VAL A 126 10.15 1.76 -38.42
CA VAL A 126 9.93 2.86 -39.38
C VAL A 126 11.26 3.31 -39.94
N VAL A 127 11.37 3.37 -41.27
CA VAL A 127 12.62 3.61 -41.97
C VAL A 127 12.43 4.65 -43.06
N ASN A 128 13.35 5.60 -43.16
CA ASN A 128 13.47 6.51 -44.30
C ASN A 128 14.93 6.49 -44.82
N HIS A 129 15.24 7.28 -45.84
CA HIS A 129 16.59 7.35 -46.46
C HIS A 129 17.75 7.74 -45.50
N GLN A 130 17.47 8.25 -44.30
CA GLN A 130 18.48 8.77 -43.36
C GLN A 130 18.36 8.20 -41.94
N GLN A 131 17.20 7.63 -41.58
CA GLN A 131 16.82 7.33 -40.20
C GLN A 131 16.07 6.00 -40.12
N MET A 132 16.13 5.42 -38.93
CA MET A 132 15.48 4.18 -38.56
C MET A 132 15.00 4.34 -37.12
N TYR A 133 13.75 3.95 -36.88
CA TYR A 133 13.13 3.85 -35.57
C TYR A 133 12.71 2.41 -35.39
N LEU A 134 13.12 1.78 -34.30
CA LEU A 134 12.70 0.42 -33.94
C LEU A 134 12.23 0.43 -32.49
N SER A 135 11.04 -0.12 -32.26
CA SER A 135 10.48 -0.33 -30.93
C SER A 135 10.11 -1.80 -30.79
N VAL A 136 10.66 -2.48 -29.79
CA VAL A 136 10.35 -3.87 -29.45
C VAL A 136 9.72 -3.89 -28.06
N TYR A 137 8.52 -4.44 -27.98
CA TYR A 137 7.74 -4.62 -26.77
C TYR A 137 7.78 -6.10 -26.45
N ASP A 138 8.19 -6.48 -25.24
CA ASP A 138 8.17 -7.87 -24.77
C ASP A 138 8.18 -7.94 -23.23
N ASP A 139 8.31 -9.15 -22.68
CA ASP A 139 8.33 -9.38 -21.23
C ASP A 139 9.56 -8.76 -20.52
N GLU A 140 10.65 -8.47 -21.25
CA GLU A 140 11.84 -7.79 -20.70
C GLU A 140 11.66 -6.26 -20.63
N GLY A 141 10.66 -5.71 -21.31
CA GLY A 141 10.30 -4.29 -21.31
C GLY A 141 10.11 -3.72 -22.71
N VAL A 142 10.36 -2.42 -22.86
CA VAL A 142 10.36 -1.76 -24.17
C VAL A 142 11.80 -1.40 -24.55
N PHE A 143 12.26 -1.94 -25.68
CA PHE A 143 13.54 -1.62 -26.28
C PHE A 143 13.32 -0.63 -27.43
N GLU A 144 14.02 0.49 -27.39
CA GLU A 144 13.92 1.55 -28.40
C GLU A 144 15.26 1.77 -29.08
N LEU A 145 15.25 1.92 -30.42
CA LEU A 145 16.35 2.40 -31.25
C LEU A 145 15.89 3.68 -31.94
N SER A 146 16.59 4.79 -31.70
CA SER A 146 16.23 6.10 -32.26
C SER A 146 17.44 6.87 -32.80
N PRO A 147 17.27 7.72 -33.82
CA PRO A 147 18.35 8.55 -34.35
C PRO A 147 18.93 9.53 -33.32
N SER A 148 20.26 9.73 -33.32
CA SER A 148 20.98 10.71 -32.48
C SER A 148 22.24 11.23 -33.16
N ASP A 149 22.30 12.53 -33.47
CA ASP A 149 23.40 13.23 -34.17
C ASP A 149 23.96 12.48 -35.40
N ASN A 150 24.90 11.53 -35.19
CA ASN A 150 25.61 10.77 -36.23
C ASN A 150 25.44 9.24 -36.11
N TYR A 151 24.64 8.74 -35.17
CA TYR A 151 24.43 7.31 -34.90
C TYR A 151 23.01 7.07 -34.36
N HIS A 152 22.68 5.84 -34.03
CA HIS A 152 21.42 5.48 -33.39
C HIS A 152 21.69 5.03 -31.97
N GLN A 153 20.90 5.54 -31.04
CA GLN A 153 20.97 5.13 -29.64
C GLN A 153 19.93 4.06 -29.38
N ALA A 154 20.33 2.98 -28.72
CA ALA A 154 19.40 2.00 -28.20
C ALA A 154 19.54 1.79 -26.69
N TYR A 155 18.40 1.60 -26.06
CA TYR A 155 18.28 1.46 -24.61
C TYR A 155 16.98 0.72 -24.29
N PHE A 156 16.97 0.01 -23.15
CA PHE A 156 15.70 -0.32 -22.53
C PHE A 156 15.19 0.92 -21.84
N THR A 157 13.94 1.22 -22.11
CA THR A 157 13.29 2.45 -21.67
C THR A 157 13.17 2.53 -20.13
N GLN A 158 13.23 1.38 -19.43
CA GLN A 158 13.22 1.29 -17.97
C GLN A 158 14.52 1.76 -17.30
N ASP A 159 15.61 1.87 -18.06
CA ASP A 159 16.93 2.33 -17.57
C ASP A 159 17.10 3.86 -17.59
N TYR A 160 16.11 4.61 -18.08
CA TYR A 160 16.17 6.06 -18.20
C TYR A 160 15.36 6.73 -17.10
N GLU A 161 15.93 7.53 -16.18
CA GLU A 161 15.18 8.29 -15.14
C GLU A 161 14.94 9.78 -15.50
N ALA A 162 13.67 10.22 -15.56
CA ALA A 162 13.21 11.62 -15.65
C ALA A 162 11.70 11.71 -15.34
N GLY A 163 11.32 12.12 -14.13
CA GLY A 163 9.91 12.29 -13.75
C GLY A 163 9.29 13.59 -14.27
N ARG A 164 8.01 13.55 -14.67
CA ARG A 164 7.10 14.72 -14.81
C ARG A 164 5.63 14.37 -14.55
N SER A 165 4.87 15.38 -14.14
CA SER A 165 3.46 15.37 -13.71
C SER A 165 2.45 15.22 -14.85
N PHE A 166 1.40 14.41 -14.66
CA PHE A 166 0.26 14.25 -15.58
C PHE A 166 -1.05 14.82 -15.03
N ALA A 167 -1.89 15.30 -15.95
CA ALA A 167 -3.34 15.52 -15.77
C ALA A 167 -4.02 15.39 -17.14
N CYS A 168 -4.87 14.37 -17.32
CA CYS A 168 -5.80 14.23 -18.45
C CYS A 168 -7.24 14.47 -17.97
N LYS A 169 -8.14 14.85 -18.89
CA LYS A 169 -9.57 15.05 -18.66
C LYS A 169 -10.33 14.50 -19.86
N ALA A 170 -11.55 14.02 -19.67
CA ALA A 170 -12.51 13.77 -20.75
C ALA A 170 -13.71 14.72 -20.57
N ASP A 171 -14.19 15.34 -21.65
CA ASP A 171 -15.40 16.19 -21.60
C ASP A 171 -16.65 15.31 -21.76
N GLN A 172 -17.43 15.20 -20.68
CA GLN A 172 -18.64 14.39 -20.66
C GLN A 172 -19.79 15.16 -21.30
N LEU A 173 -20.31 14.66 -22.43
CA LEU A 173 -21.68 14.96 -22.81
C LEU A 173 -22.60 14.29 -21.78
N ARG A 174 -23.17 15.11 -20.88
CA ARG A 174 -24.22 14.74 -19.93
C ARG A 174 -25.35 13.96 -20.61
N SER A 175 -25.29 12.65 -20.55
CA SER A 175 -26.42 11.72 -20.32
C SER A 175 -25.90 10.31 -20.59
N TYR A 176 -25.80 9.49 -19.56
CA TYR A 176 -26.56 8.24 -19.42
C TYR A 176 -26.02 7.47 -18.21
N GLY A 177 -26.89 7.33 -17.20
CA GLY A 177 -26.74 6.36 -16.13
C GLY A 177 -27.41 5.05 -16.53
N GLU A 178 -26.91 4.41 -17.57
CA GLU A 178 -27.31 3.05 -17.95
C GLU A 178 -26.07 2.17 -18.11
N ASN A 179 -26.17 0.93 -17.62
CA ASN A 179 -25.14 -0.11 -17.69
C ASN A 179 -24.50 -0.15 -19.08
N LEU A 180 -23.25 0.31 -19.18
CA LEU A 180 -22.54 0.48 -20.46
C LEU A 180 -22.42 -0.84 -21.24
N LEU A 181 -22.46 -1.99 -20.54
CA LEU A 181 -22.45 -3.33 -21.11
C LEU A 181 -23.82 -3.81 -21.65
N ASN A 182 -24.94 -3.22 -21.23
CA ASN A 182 -26.28 -3.62 -21.68
C ASN A 182 -26.76 -2.84 -22.93
N SER A 183 -26.01 -1.83 -23.37
CA SER A 183 -26.39 -0.98 -24.50
C SER A 183 -26.05 -1.54 -25.89
N ALA A 184 -25.51 -2.76 -25.97
CA ALA A 184 -25.24 -3.45 -27.23
C ALA A 184 -26.50 -3.93 -27.98
N ASN A 185 -27.69 -3.90 -27.35
CA ASN A 185 -28.91 -4.55 -27.86
C ASN A 185 -30.04 -3.59 -28.32
N GLN A 186 -29.72 -2.48 -28.99
CA GLN A 186 -30.78 -1.62 -29.56
C GLN A 186 -30.40 -1.02 -30.93
N ASN A 187 -30.88 -1.68 -31.99
CA ASN A 187 -31.36 -1.13 -33.27
C ASN A 187 -30.47 -0.12 -34.04
N ASN A 188 -29.88 -0.56 -35.17
CA ASN A 188 -30.23 -0.11 -36.54
C ASN A 188 -29.21 -0.59 -37.61
N ASN A 189 -29.68 -1.43 -38.53
CA ASN A 189 -29.30 -1.53 -39.96
C ASN A 189 -28.10 -0.69 -40.44
N ARG A 190 -26.94 -1.33 -40.67
CA ARG A 190 -25.93 -0.90 -41.67
C ARG A 190 -24.90 -2.01 -41.96
N SER A 191 -24.64 -2.27 -43.24
CA SER A 191 -23.59 -3.20 -43.68
C SER A 191 -22.20 -2.66 -43.34
N VAL A 192 -21.43 -3.40 -42.56
CA VAL A 192 -20.07 -3.02 -42.15
C VAL A 192 -19.06 -3.63 -43.12
N ASN A 193 -18.59 -2.83 -44.08
CA ASN A 193 -17.38 -3.16 -44.83
C ASN A 193 -16.17 -3.04 -43.90
N SER A 194 -15.12 -3.85 -44.13
CA SER A 194 -13.82 -3.83 -43.45
C SER A 194 -13.08 -2.50 -43.64
N SER A 195 -13.53 -1.48 -42.92
CA SER A 195 -13.17 -0.10 -43.20
C SER A 195 -12.34 0.48 -42.06
N CYS A 196 -11.19 1.07 -42.39
CA CYS A 196 -10.32 1.70 -41.41
C CYS A 196 -10.94 2.98 -40.86
N VAL A 197 -10.60 3.27 -39.60
CA VAL A 197 -10.79 4.61 -39.04
C VAL A 197 -9.66 5.49 -39.55
N GLU A 198 -9.97 6.43 -40.43
CA GLU A 198 -9.00 7.40 -40.93
C GLU A 198 -8.98 8.64 -40.03
N ILE A 199 -7.79 9.01 -39.58
CA ILE A 199 -7.59 10.08 -38.59
C ILE A 199 -6.75 11.19 -39.22
N TYR A 200 -7.26 12.43 -39.14
CA TYR A 200 -6.55 13.62 -39.59
C TYR A 200 -5.74 14.22 -38.45
N PHE A 201 -4.49 14.59 -38.71
CA PHE A 201 -3.62 15.16 -37.69
C PHE A 201 -3.17 16.57 -38.03
N GLU A 202 -3.12 17.42 -37.00
CA GLU A 202 -2.38 18.69 -37.07
C GLU A 202 -1.25 18.69 -36.03
N ILE A 203 -0.06 19.17 -36.40
CA ILE A 203 1.14 19.26 -35.55
C ILE A 203 1.52 20.72 -35.34
N ASP A 204 1.64 21.13 -34.07
CA ASP A 204 1.96 22.50 -33.69
C ASP A 204 3.39 22.93 -34.08
N ASN A 205 3.62 24.24 -34.04
CA ASN A 205 4.91 24.79 -34.43
C ASN A 205 6.05 24.41 -33.49
N THR A 206 5.75 24.17 -32.22
CA THR A 206 6.73 23.75 -31.22
C THR A 206 7.30 22.39 -31.59
N SER A 207 6.43 21.41 -31.86
CA SER A 207 6.84 20.06 -32.26
C SER A 207 7.65 20.08 -33.56
N TYR A 208 7.30 20.94 -34.52
CA TYR A 208 8.09 21.15 -35.73
C TYR A 208 9.51 21.66 -35.44
N ASN A 209 9.64 22.65 -34.55
CA ASN A 209 10.94 23.25 -34.21
C ASN A 209 11.83 22.29 -33.43
N GLU A 210 11.24 21.52 -32.51
CA GLU A 210 11.98 20.53 -31.74
C GLU A 210 12.52 19.41 -32.66
N ASN A 211 11.78 19.06 -33.72
CA ASN A 211 12.23 18.12 -34.76
C ASN A 211 13.17 18.77 -35.79
N GLY A 212 14.02 19.70 -35.34
CA GLY A 212 15.05 20.36 -36.14
C GLY A 212 14.52 21.32 -37.22
N SER A 213 13.27 21.79 -37.08
CA SER A 213 12.61 22.67 -38.06
C SER A 213 12.67 22.11 -39.49
N ASN A 214 12.43 20.80 -39.62
CA ASN A 214 12.48 20.08 -40.89
C ASN A 214 11.20 19.24 -41.06
N THR A 215 10.49 19.46 -42.17
CA THR A 215 9.22 18.79 -42.47
C THR A 215 9.36 17.28 -42.64
N THR A 216 10.49 16.79 -43.15
CA THR A 216 10.77 15.35 -43.29
C THR A 216 11.02 14.71 -41.94
N SER A 217 11.82 15.36 -41.08
CA SER A 217 12.12 14.86 -39.73
C SER A 217 10.86 14.76 -38.87
N VAL A 218 10.04 15.82 -38.79
CA VAL A 218 8.80 15.80 -38.00
C VAL A 218 7.77 14.82 -38.57
N THR A 219 7.71 14.64 -39.90
CA THR A 219 6.80 13.65 -40.51
C THR A 219 7.23 12.24 -40.16
N SER A 220 8.55 11.96 -40.18
CA SER A 220 9.08 10.63 -39.82
C SER A 220 8.87 10.32 -38.34
N TRP A 221 9.09 11.31 -37.47
CA TRP A 221 8.76 11.23 -36.04
C TRP A 221 7.28 10.91 -35.82
N PHE A 222 6.38 11.64 -36.50
CA PHE A 222 4.94 11.40 -36.40
C PHE A 222 4.53 10.01 -36.89
N VAL A 223 5.06 9.56 -38.03
CA VAL A 223 4.74 8.23 -38.58
C VAL A 223 5.20 7.13 -37.62
N ASN A 224 6.36 7.27 -36.98
CA ASN A 224 6.80 6.34 -35.94
C ASN A 224 5.82 6.28 -34.75
N LEU A 225 5.41 7.45 -34.23
CA LEU A 225 4.42 7.51 -33.14
C LEU A 225 3.09 6.87 -33.54
N PHE A 226 2.57 7.23 -34.71
CA PHE A 226 1.31 6.70 -35.20
C PHE A 226 1.36 5.18 -35.41
N ASN A 227 2.48 4.64 -35.91
CA ASN A 227 2.62 3.20 -36.09
C ASN A 227 2.51 2.44 -34.77
N GLN A 228 3.10 2.97 -33.71
CA GLN A 228 3.02 2.41 -32.36
C GLN A 228 1.61 2.52 -31.76
N VAL A 229 0.91 3.64 -31.98
CA VAL A 229 -0.51 3.79 -31.59
C VAL A 229 -1.38 2.78 -32.33
N ALA A 230 -1.21 2.68 -33.64
CA ALA A 230 -1.99 1.78 -34.48
C ALA A 230 -1.74 0.30 -34.15
N LEU A 231 -0.55 -0.07 -33.66
CA LEU A 231 -0.31 -1.41 -33.09
C LEU A 231 -1.22 -1.70 -31.89
N GLN A 232 -1.45 -0.74 -31.00
CA GLN A 232 -2.32 -0.94 -29.83
C GLN A 232 -3.79 -1.18 -30.21
N TYR A 233 -4.28 -0.46 -31.22
CA TYR A 233 -5.63 -0.65 -31.76
C TYR A 233 -5.77 -1.90 -32.62
N GLN A 234 -4.71 -2.26 -33.33
CA GLN A 234 -4.68 -3.47 -34.14
C GLN A 234 -4.91 -4.73 -33.29
N ARG A 235 -4.43 -4.77 -32.03
CA ARG A 235 -4.67 -5.89 -31.09
C ARG A 235 -6.13 -6.13 -30.72
N ILE A 236 -6.97 -5.12 -30.93
CA ILE A 236 -8.42 -5.21 -30.71
C ILE A 236 -9.15 -5.14 -32.06
N ASP A 237 -8.45 -5.49 -33.15
CA ASP A 237 -8.96 -5.58 -34.52
C ASP A 237 -9.54 -4.27 -35.08
N ILE A 238 -8.99 -3.13 -34.66
CA ILE A 238 -9.36 -1.81 -35.19
C ILE A 238 -8.21 -1.27 -36.06
N PRO A 239 -8.35 -1.29 -37.40
CA PRO A 239 -7.33 -0.77 -38.29
C PRO A 239 -7.40 0.77 -38.38
N LEU A 240 -6.27 1.42 -38.11
CA LEU A 240 -6.13 2.89 -38.17
C LEU A 240 -5.27 3.32 -39.37
N LYS A 241 -5.70 4.39 -40.06
CA LYS A 241 -4.92 5.07 -41.11
C LYS A 241 -4.88 6.58 -40.89
N VAL A 242 -3.87 7.25 -41.43
CA VAL A 242 -3.76 8.72 -41.45
C VAL A 242 -4.44 9.26 -42.71
N SER A 243 -5.52 10.03 -42.56
CA SER A 243 -6.25 10.65 -43.68
C SER A 243 -5.58 11.93 -44.20
N GLY A 244 -4.70 12.52 -43.40
CA GLY A 244 -3.97 13.75 -43.76
C GLY A 244 -3.18 14.26 -42.57
N LEU A 245 -2.13 15.03 -42.89
CA LEU A 245 -1.23 15.59 -41.90
C LEU A 245 -0.97 17.06 -42.22
N LYS A 246 -1.18 17.94 -41.25
CA LYS A 246 -0.82 19.36 -41.37
C LYS A 246 0.25 19.73 -40.35
N ILE A 247 1.30 20.40 -40.81
CA ILE A 247 2.41 20.86 -39.96
C ILE A 247 2.46 22.38 -39.99
N TYR A 248 2.43 23.00 -38.81
CA TYR A 248 2.61 24.44 -38.67
C TYR A 248 4.10 24.80 -38.62
N THR A 249 4.63 25.36 -39.71
CA THR A 249 6.02 25.84 -39.81
C THR A 249 6.21 27.26 -39.27
N GLN A 250 5.12 28.03 -39.14
CA GLN A 250 5.03 29.29 -38.40
C GLN A 250 4.17 29.12 -37.14
N PRO A 251 4.16 30.09 -36.20
CA PRO A 251 3.32 30.06 -35.00
C PRO A 251 1.85 29.66 -35.30
N ASP A 252 1.42 28.54 -34.72
CA ASP A 252 0.10 27.96 -34.96
C ASP A 252 -1.04 28.78 -34.29
N PRO A 253 -2.29 28.65 -34.77
CA PRO A 253 -3.45 29.35 -34.19
C PRO A 253 -3.73 29.02 -32.72
N TYR A 254 -3.20 27.91 -32.22
CA TYR A 254 -3.43 27.41 -30.86
C TYR A 254 -2.35 27.88 -29.88
N ARG A 255 -1.33 28.63 -30.34
CA ARG A 255 -0.18 29.08 -29.53
C ARG A 255 -0.53 29.84 -28.25
N THR A 256 -1.69 30.51 -28.23
CA THR A 256 -2.16 31.25 -27.04
C THR A 256 -2.92 30.38 -26.04
N LYS A 257 -3.25 29.13 -26.39
CA LYS A 257 -3.95 28.18 -25.52
C LYS A 257 -2.95 27.57 -24.55
N THR A 258 -3.28 27.62 -23.26
CA THR A 258 -2.42 27.18 -22.15
C THR A 258 -2.90 25.89 -21.49
N THR A 259 -4.07 25.36 -21.88
CA THR A 259 -4.62 24.09 -21.37
C THR A 259 -5.09 23.20 -22.52
N SER A 260 -5.01 21.88 -22.37
CA SER A 260 -5.53 20.91 -23.36
C SER A 260 -7.01 21.15 -23.67
N GLU A 261 -7.83 21.50 -22.67
CA GLU A 261 -9.25 21.84 -22.84
C GLU A 261 -9.49 23.05 -23.75
N THR A 262 -8.79 24.17 -23.50
CA THR A 262 -8.96 25.38 -24.33
C THR A 262 -8.40 25.20 -25.74
N ALA A 263 -7.43 24.30 -25.91
CA ALA A 263 -6.94 23.87 -27.21
C ALA A 263 -7.99 23.00 -27.94
N LEU A 264 -8.64 22.04 -27.26
CA LEU A 264 -9.67 21.18 -27.84
C LEU A 264 -10.86 21.97 -28.37
N TYR A 265 -11.38 22.93 -27.58
CA TYR A 265 -12.49 23.76 -28.05
C TYR A 265 -12.12 24.58 -29.28
N ALA A 266 -10.93 25.17 -29.29
CA ALA A 266 -10.45 25.94 -30.44
C ALA A 266 -10.19 25.06 -31.68
N PHE A 267 -9.68 23.85 -31.47
CA PHE A 267 -9.43 22.88 -32.53
C PHE A 267 -10.74 22.38 -33.13
N ARG A 268 -11.69 21.92 -32.29
CA ARG A 268 -13.06 21.57 -32.67
C ARG A 268 -13.69 22.67 -33.51
N ASP A 269 -13.71 23.90 -33.03
CA ASP A 269 -14.37 25.01 -33.71
C ASP A 269 -13.72 25.31 -35.07
N SER A 270 -12.39 25.18 -35.16
CA SER A 270 -11.65 25.31 -36.43
C SER A 270 -12.01 24.20 -37.40
N MET A 271 -12.01 22.94 -36.96
CA MET A 271 -12.34 21.77 -37.79
C MET A 271 -13.80 21.78 -38.24
N ASN A 272 -14.73 22.13 -37.36
CA ASN A 272 -16.15 22.29 -37.70
C ASN A 272 -16.39 23.36 -38.77
N LYS A 273 -15.55 24.42 -38.78
CA LYS A 273 -15.67 25.49 -39.76
C LYS A 273 -15.04 25.13 -41.12
N GLN A 274 -13.90 24.44 -41.11
CA GLN A 274 -13.09 24.21 -42.31
C GLN A 274 -13.27 22.81 -42.92
N GLY A 275 -13.82 21.86 -42.17
CA GLY A 275 -13.82 20.43 -42.50
C GLY A 275 -12.44 19.77 -42.34
N PHE A 276 -12.40 18.45 -42.30
CA PHE A 276 -11.16 17.67 -42.32
C PHE A 276 -11.41 16.33 -43.04
N PRO A 277 -10.38 15.71 -43.64
CA PRO A 277 -10.52 14.39 -44.24
C PRO A 277 -10.53 13.29 -43.16
N GLY A 278 -11.43 12.31 -43.23
CA GLY A 278 -11.49 11.19 -42.27
C GLY A 278 -12.59 11.30 -41.20
N GLN A 279 -12.56 10.40 -40.22
CA GLN A 279 -13.61 10.22 -39.20
C GLN A 279 -13.28 10.89 -37.85
N LEU A 280 -11.99 11.04 -37.55
CA LEU A 280 -11.48 11.71 -36.35
C LEU A 280 -10.44 12.75 -36.73
N ALA A 281 -10.31 13.81 -35.93
CA ALA A 281 -9.25 14.78 -36.04
C ALA A 281 -8.52 14.93 -34.70
N HIS A 282 -7.19 14.97 -34.74
CA HIS A 282 -6.34 14.97 -33.56
C HIS A 282 -5.25 16.04 -33.67
N LEU A 283 -5.16 16.92 -32.67
CA LEU A 283 -4.14 17.96 -32.60
C LEU A 283 -3.00 17.53 -31.67
N LEU A 284 -1.76 17.58 -32.15
CA LEU A 284 -0.54 17.26 -31.40
C LEU A 284 0.21 18.54 -31.05
N ILE A 285 0.43 18.77 -29.75
CA ILE A 285 1.07 20.00 -29.23
C ILE A 285 2.29 19.63 -28.38
N GLY A 286 3.46 20.12 -28.78
CA GLY A 286 4.72 19.94 -28.05
C GLY A 286 4.79 20.75 -26.75
N ARG A 287 4.00 21.83 -26.67
CA ARG A 287 3.99 22.73 -25.51
C ARG A 287 3.41 22.09 -24.25
N GLY A 288 3.87 22.63 -23.11
CA GLY A 288 3.41 22.37 -21.75
C GLY A 288 1.95 22.78 -21.48
N ILE A 289 0.96 22.14 -22.09
CA ILE A 289 -0.48 22.51 -21.94
C ILE A 289 -1.30 21.50 -21.14
N GLY A 290 -0.68 20.43 -20.63
CA GLY A 290 -1.36 19.33 -19.93
C GLY A 290 -1.20 18.01 -20.66
N GLY A 291 -1.95 16.99 -20.22
CA GLY A 291 -2.07 15.70 -20.88
C GLY A 291 -2.75 15.78 -22.23
N GLY A 292 -3.62 14.83 -22.51
CA GLY A 292 -4.60 14.97 -23.57
C GLY A 292 -5.99 15.35 -23.04
N ILE A 293 -6.88 15.60 -23.99
CA ILE A 293 -8.32 15.62 -23.78
C ILE A 293 -9.01 15.21 -25.08
N ALA A 294 -10.06 14.42 -24.93
CA ALA A 294 -10.93 13.99 -26.01
C ALA A 294 -12.38 14.02 -25.57
N TYR A 295 -13.29 14.08 -26.55
CA TYR A 295 -14.69 13.80 -26.29
C TYR A 295 -14.92 12.30 -26.21
N LEU A 296 -15.74 11.90 -25.24
CA LEU A 296 -16.18 10.51 -25.11
C LEU A 296 -17.14 10.15 -26.25
N ASN A 297 -16.94 8.98 -26.87
CA ASN A 297 -17.77 8.45 -27.95
C ASN A 297 -17.87 9.43 -29.15
N GLY A 298 -16.72 9.97 -29.54
CA GLY A 298 -16.56 10.93 -30.63
C GLY A 298 -16.55 10.32 -32.02
N LEU A 299 -16.32 9.01 -32.17
CA LEU A 299 -16.23 8.35 -33.47
C LEU A 299 -17.50 8.59 -34.30
N CYS A 300 -17.32 9.03 -35.55
CA CYS A 300 -18.40 9.35 -36.49
C CYS A 300 -19.34 10.48 -36.05
N ASN A 301 -18.99 11.29 -35.05
CA ASN A 301 -19.82 12.39 -34.58
C ASN A 301 -19.30 13.74 -35.10
N SER A 302 -20.12 14.44 -35.87
CA SER A 302 -19.75 15.72 -36.50
C SER A 302 -19.35 16.83 -35.52
N TYR A 303 -19.63 16.71 -34.22
CA TYR A 303 -19.27 17.73 -33.22
C TYR A 303 -18.24 17.25 -32.18
N THR A 304 -18.08 15.94 -32.00
CA THR A 304 -17.22 15.34 -30.97
C THR A 304 -16.08 14.46 -31.51
N SER A 305 -15.88 14.37 -32.83
CA SER A 305 -14.77 13.66 -33.48
C SER A 305 -13.35 14.24 -33.24
N TYR A 306 -13.08 14.82 -32.06
CA TYR A 306 -11.88 15.61 -31.81
C TYR A 306 -11.12 15.16 -30.56
N ALA A 307 -9.79 15.19 -30.66
CA ALA A 307 -8.86 14.97 -29.57
C ALA A 307 -7.67 15.94 -29.63
N VAL A 308 -7.06 16.20 -28.48
CA VAL A 308 -5.80 16.96 -28.36
C VAL A 308 -4.85 16.19 -27.47
N SER A 309 -3.59 16.07 -27.88
CA SER A 309 -2.50 15.55 -27.05
C SER A 309 -1.43 16.64 -26.82
N GLY A 310 -1.18 16.97 -25.56
CA GLY A 310 -0.19 17.96 -25.14
C GLY A 310 1.12 17.34 -24.63
N ASN A 311 2.09 18.20 -24.31
CA ASN A 311 3.42 17.82 -23.81
C ASN A 311 4.20 16.88 -24.75
N MET A 312 3.97 16.99 -26.06
CA MET A 312 4.58 16.15 -27.10
C MET A 312 6.02 16.57 -27.39
N ASN A 313 6.91 16.53 -26.39
CA ASN A 313 8.29 16.98 -26.56
C ASN A 313 9.02 16.08 -27.57
N SER A 314 9.66 16.68 -28.56
CA SER A 314 10.52 15.95 -29.50
C SER A 314 11.92 15.80 -28.90
N GLY A 315 12.38 14.57 -28.68
CA GLY A 315 13.79 14.28 -28.44
C GLY A 315 14.21 13.87 -27.03
N VAL A 316 13.29 13.57 -26.10
CA VAL A 316 13.64 12.89 -24.84
C VAL A 316 12.62 11.82 -24.52
N VAL A 317 12.91 10.58 -24.93
CA VAL A 317 12.35 9.41 -24.26
C VAL A 317 13.01 9.39 -22.90
N GLY A 318 12.25 9.70 -21.85
CA GLY A 318 12.77 9.62 -20.52
C GLY A 318 11.71 9.38 -19.48
N TYR A 319 11.81 8.21 -18.85
CA TYR A 319 11.10 7.60 -17.71
C TYR A 319 9.61 7.94 -17.51
N PRO A 320 8.76 6.94 -17.24
CA PRO A 320 9.06 5.53 -17.00
C PRO A 320 8.66 4.70 -18.21
N SER A 321 9.43 4.71 -19.32
CA SER A 321 9.19 3.83 -20.50
C SER A 321 7.78 3.75 -21.10
N TYR A 322 6.95 4.67 -20.68
CA TYR A 322 5.77 5.19 -21.30
C TYR A 322 6.27 6.04 -22.46
N SER A 323 6.07 5.63 -23.70
CA SER A 323 6.16 6.60 -24.79
C SER A 323 5.00 7.56 -24.56
N TRP A 324 5.29 8.68 -23.89
CA TRP A 324 4.26 9.63 -23.50
C TRP A 324 3.38 10.01 -24.67
N ASN A 325 4.05 10.26 -25.78
CA ASN A 325 3.47 10.57 -27.05
C ASN A 325 2.54 9.46 -27.55
N VAL A 326 2.93 8.18 -27.47
CA VAL A 326 2.09 7.07 -27.93
C VAL A 326 0.91 6.85 -26.98
N ASN A 327 1.15 6.76 -25.68
CA ASN A 327 0.07 6.45 -24.75
C ASN A 327 -0.95 7.59 -24.67
N VAL A 328 -0.54 8.86 -24.66
CA VAL A 328 -1.50 9.96 -24.62
C VAL A 328 -2.35 9.99 -25.90
N ILE A 329 -1.77 9.70 -27.08
CA ILE A 329 -2.56 9.62 -28.32
C ILE A 329 -3.53 8.43 -28.24
N ALA A 330 -3.05 7.25 -27.86
CA ALA A 330 -3.88 6.05 -27.77
C ALA A 330 -5.00 6.18 -26.72
N HIS A 331 -4.72 6.83 -25.60
CA HIS A 331 -5.66 7.11 -24.52
C HIS A 331 -6.78 8.06 -24.98
N GLU A 332 -6.42 9.18 -25.61
CA GLU A 332 -7.41 10.14 -26.10
C GLU A 332 -8.25 9.57 -27.24
N LEU A 333 -7.65 8.78 -28.12
CA LEU A 333 -8.41 8.03 -29.10
C LEU A 333 -9.36 7.04 -28.38
N GLY A 334 -8.93 6.38 -27.30
CA GLY A 334 -9.77 5.45 -26.53
C GLY A 334 -11.05 6.10 -26.03
N HIS A 335 -10.97 7.36 -25.60
CA HIS A 335 -12.15 8.18 -25.31
C HIS A 335 -12.99 8.48 -26.55
N ASN A 336 -12.39 8.86 -27.68
CA ASN A 336 -13.14 9.02 -28.94
C ASN A 336 -13.86 7.73 -29.37
N PHE A 337 -13.31 6.56 -29.08
CA PHE A 337 -13.99 5.27 -29.28
C PHE A 337 -14.99 4.91 -28.18
N GLY A 338 -15.10 5.71 -27.11
CA GLY A 338 -16.18 5.58 -26.12
C GLY A 338 -15.80 4.95 -24.78
N SER A 339 -14.51 4.64 -24.54
CA SER A 339 -14.09 4.12 -23.23
C SER A 339 -13.96 5.23 -22.19
N PRO A 340 -14.55 5.11 -20.99
CA PRO A 340 -14.17 5.90 -19.83
C PRO A 340 -12.79 5.46 -19.29
N HIS A 341 -12.30 6.11 -18.23
CA HIS A 341 -11.06 5.68 -17.58
C HIS A 341 -11.30 4.43 -16.72
N THR A 342 -10.27 3.61 -16.51
CA THR A 342 -10.36 2.40 -15.64
C THR A 342 -10.70 2.69 -14.18
N HIS A 343 -10.44 3.92 -13.70
CA HIS A 343 -10.79 4.35 -12.35
C HIS A 343 -12.20 4.98 -12.26
N ASP A 344 -12.93 5.11 -13.36
CA ASP A 344 -14.31 5.60 -13.35
C ASP A 344 -15.27 4.53 -12.80
N CYS A 345 -16.35 4.96 -12.13
CA CYS A 345 -17.39 4.09 -11.58
C CYS A 345 -18.34 3.57 -12.67
N ALA A 346 -17.79 2.82 -13.62
CA ALA A 346 -18.44 2.44 -14.88
C ALA A 346 -18.24 0.96 -15.26
N TRP A 347 -17.48 0.22 -14.45
CA TRP A 347 -16.96 -1.10 -14.81
C TRP A 347 -17.49 -2.21 -13.91
N ASN A 348 -17.07 -3.44 -14.22
CA ASN A 348 -17.40 -4.69 -13.55
C ASN A 348 -18.90 -5.05 -13.57
N GLY A 349 -19.75 -4.26 -14.25
CA GLY A 349 -21.20 -4.47 -14.31
C GLY A 349 -21.96 -4.08 -13.03
N ASN A 350 -21.26 -3.60 -12.00
CA ASN A 350 -21.82 -3.10 -10.73
C ASN A 350 -21.40 -1.66 -10.41
N ASN A 351 -21.00 -0.88 -11.43
CA ASN A 351 -20.55 0.52 -11.32
C ASN A 351 -19.33 0.74 -10.40
N THR A 352 -18.38 -0.19 -10.39
CA THR A 352 -17.12 -0.05 -9.65
C THR A 352 -15.96 0.31 -10.58
N ALA A 353 -14.83 0.72 -9.99
CA ALA A 353 -13.58 1.00 -10.70
C ALA A 353 -12.74 -0.28 -10.88
N ILE A 354 -12.06 -0.42 -12.02
CA ILE A 354 -11.12 -1.52 -12.32
C ILE A 354 -9.80 -1.33 -11.56
N ASP A 355 -9.30 -0.09 -11.49
CA ASP A 355 -8.07 0.26 -10.77
C ASP A 355 -8.20 1.55 -9.96
N GLY A 356 -7.28 1.73 -9.01
CA GLY A 356 -7.23 2.89 -8.11
C GLY A 356 -6.04 3.78 -8.39
N CYS A 357 -5.54 3.76 -9.62
CA CYS A 357 -4.36 4.51 -9.97
C CYS A 357 -4.60 6.03 -9.98
N ALA A 358 -5.86 6.44 -10.00
CA ALA A 358 -6.32 7.77 -9.65
C ALA A 358 -7.61 7.69 -8.82
N THR A 359 -7.99 8.80 -8.20
CA THR A 359 -9.24 8.89 -7.43
C THR A 359 -10.44 8.75 -8.36
N SER A 360 -11.33 7.82 -8.06
CA SER A 360 -12.56 7.60 -8.82
C SER A 360 -13.46 8.84 -8.74
N PRO A 361 -13.86 9.46 -9.89
CA PRO A 361 -14.69 10.67 -9.90
C PRO A 361 -16.16 10.44 -9.52
N GLY A 362 -16.57 9.20 -9.22
CA GLY A 362 -17.91 8.84 -8.74
C GLY A 362 -17.97 8.50 -7.25
N SER A 363 -19.12 8.02 -6.77
CA SER A 363 -19.33 7.63 -5.36
C SER A 363 -18.93 6.18 -5.05
N CYS A 364 -18.21 5.49 -5.95
CA CYS A 364 -17.74 4.13 -5.73
C CYS A 364 -16.35 4.14 -5.06
N PRO A 365 -16.00 3.08 -4.28
CA PRO A 365 -14.66 2.92 -3.75
C PRO A 365 -13.61 2.84 -4.86
N ASN A 366 -12.42 3.41 -4.63
CA ASN A 366 -11.31 3.34 -5.58
C ASN A 366 -10.94 1.88 -5.93
N GLY A 367 -10.51 1.63 -7.17
CA GLY A 367 -9.94 0.34 -7.59
C GLY A 367 -8.62 -0.01 -6.89
N PRO A 368 -8.08 -1.24 -7.02
CA PRO A 368 -6.76 -1.54 -6.45
C PRO A 368 -5.72 -0.83 -7.29
N VAL A 369 -4.61 -0.42 -6.67
CA VAL A 369 -3.43 -0.02 -7.45
C VAL A 369 -2.67 -1.29 -7.82
N PRO A 370 -2.53 -1.64 -9.12
CA PRO A 370 -1.73 -2.78 -9.57
C PRO A 370 -0.30 -2.67 -9.04
N SER A 371 0.40 -3.80 -8.91
CA SER A 371 1.84 -3.75 -8.60
C SER A 371 2.64 -3.25 -9.81
N SER A 372 3.85 -2.73 -9.58
CA SER A 372 4.76 -2.36 -10.68
C SER A 372 5.12 -3.54 -11.59
N ALA A 373 5.03 -4.77 -11.07
CA ALA A 373 5.19 -5.99 -11.85
C ALA A 373 3.98 -6.31 -12.73
N GLU A 374 2.77 -5.87 -12.37
CA GLU A 374 1.55 -6.03 -13.18
C GLU A 374 1.39 -4.88 -14.18
N GLY A 375 1.68 -3.63 -13.77
CA GLY A 375 1.48 -2.42 -14.57
C GLY A 375 0.01 -2.09 -14.85
N GLY A 376 -0.28 -0.84 -15.23
CA GLY A 376 -1.62 -0.45 -15.70
C GLY A 376 -1.80 -0.54 -17.23
N THR A 377 -3.04 -0.43 -17.69
CA THR A 377 -3.45 -0.36 -19.12
C THR A 377 -3.45 1.06 -19.70
N ILE A 378 -3.63 1.19 -21.03
CA ILE A 378 -3.66 2.48 -21.74
C ILE A 378 -4.69 3.45 -21.14
N MET A 379 -5.88 2.97 -20.74
CA MET A 379 -6.94 3.82 -20.14
C MET A 379 -6.73 4.11 -18.64
N SER A 380 -5.61 3.66 -18.08
CA SER A 380 -5.26 3.83 -16.68
C SER A 380 -4.35 5.03 -16.40
N TYR A 381 -4.44 5.55 -15.18
CA TYR A 381 -3.58 6.61 -14.67
C TYR A 381 -2.40 6.06 -13.85
N CYS A 382 -2.08 4.77 -13.93
CA CYS A 382 -1.01 4.15 -13.13
C CYS A 382 0.39 4.73 -13.32
N HIS A 383 0.64 5.49 -14.40
CA HIS A 383 1.88 6.25 -14.57
C HIS A 383 2.01 7.44 -13.60
N LEU A 384 0.93 7.87 -12.93
CA LEU A 384 0.96 8.88 -11.87
C LEU A 384 1.54 8.37 -10.55
N ASN A 385 1.64 7.05 -10.40
CA ASN A 385 2.18 6.41 -9.22
C ASN A 385 3.33 5.46 -9.62
N GLY A 386 3.98 4.83 -8.64
CA GLY A 386 5.13 3.94 -8.89
C GLY A 386 4.82 2.65 -9.69
N THR A 387 3.58 2.46 -10.15
CA THR A 387 3.13 1.28 -10.90
C THR A 387 3.50 1.35 -12.37
N GLY A 388 3.40 2.52 -13.00
CA GLY A 388 3.63 2.67 -14.44
C GLY A 388 2.52 2.05 -15.30
N ILE A 389 2.65 2.19 -16.62
CA ILE A 389 1.76 1.60 -17.63
C ILE A 389 2.58 0.59 -18.42
N LYS A 390 2.02 -0.59 -18.65
CA LYS A 390 2.64 -1.62 -19.48
C LYS A 390 1.95 -1.67 -20.84
N PRO A 391 2.60 -1.25 -21.94
CA PRO A 391 1.98 -1.27 -23.27
C PRO A 391 1.48 -2.65 -23.71
N ILE A 392 2.10 -3.73 -23.23
CA ILE A 392 1.64 -5.10 -23.50
C ILE A 392 0.27 -5.41 -22.86
N ASN A 393 -0.18 -4.67 -21.84
CA ASN A 393 -1.53 -4.81 -21.30
C ASN A 393 -2.60 -4.19 -22.23
N GLY A 394 -2.20 -3.35 -23.20
CA GLY A 394 -3.10 -2.70 -24.15
C GLY A 394 -4.19 -1.91 -23.42
N PHE A 395 -5.44 -2.03 -23.87
CA PHE A 395 -6.60 -1.41 -23.22
C PHE A 395 -7.14 -2.22 -22.03
N GLY A 396 -6.69 -3.47 -21.81
CA GLY A 396 -7.30 -4.40 -20.87
C GLY A 396 -8.65 -4.96 -21.36
N PRO A 397 -9.19 -6.03 -20.77
CA PRO A 397 -10.34 -6.74 -21.34
C PRO A 397 -11.62 -5.91 -21.46
N GLN A 398 -12.04 -5.24 -20.38
CA GLN A 398 -13.30 -4.48 -20.38
C GLN A 398 -13.23 -3.22 -21.27
N PRO A 399 -12.17 -2.37 -21.21
CA PRO A 399 -12.07 -1.23 -22.12
C PRO A 399 -11.87 -1.64 -23.58
N ALA A 400 -11.08 -2.69 -23.87
CA ALA A 400 -10.88 -3.21 -25.23
C ALA A 400 -12.21 -3.60 -25.88
N GLU A 401 -13.03 -4.38 -25.15
CA GLU A 401 -14.31 -4.86 -25.66
C GLU A 401 -15.31 -3.72 -25.89
N LEU A 402 -15.35 -2.75 -24.98
CA LEU A 402 -16.17 -1.55 -25.16
C LEU A 402 -15.72 -0.72 -26.37
N ILE A 403 -14.41 -0.55 -26.58
CA ILE A 403 -13.87 0.18 -27.73
C ILE A 403 -14.22 -0.53 -29.04
N TYR A 404 -14.06 -1.86 -29.09
CA TYR A 404 -14.36 -2.66 -30.28
C TYR A 404 -15.85 -2.65 -30.65
N SER A 405 -16.74 -2.86 -29.67
CA SER A 405 -18.20 -2.82 -29.90
C SER A 405 -18.67 -1.45 -30.41
N ARG A 406 -18.11 -0.35 -29.89
CA ARG A 406 -18.43 1.01 -30.36
C ARG A 406 -17.92 1.29 -31.76
N TYR A 407 -16.78 0.70 -32.15
CA TYR A 407 -16.29 0.74 -33.52
C TYR A 407 -17.25 0.04 -34.49
N LEU A 408 -17.73 -1.15 -34.17
CA LEU A 408 -18.68 -1.90 -35.01
C LEU A 408 -20.01 -1.14 -35.20
N LEU A 409 -20.50 -0.48 -34.15
CA LEU A 409 -21.75 0.29 -34.16
C LEU A 409 -21.63 1.69 -34.78
N ALA A 410 -20.44 2.09 -35.25
CA ALA A 410 -20.20 3.44 -35.72
C ALA A 410 -20.95 3.73 -37.03
N THR A 411 -21.67 4.85 -37.08
CA THR A 411 -22.63 5.11 -38.18
C THR A 411 -22.01 5.67 -39.47
N CYS A 412 -20.74 6.08 -39.46
CA CYS A 412 -20.10 6.59 -40.67
C CYS A 412 -19.47 5.43 -41.45
N ASN A 413 -19.50 5.52 -42.79
CA ASN A 413 -18.63 4.67 -43.59
C ASN A 413 -17.20 4.99 -43.15
N ALA A 414 -16.60 4.13 -42.35
CA ALA A 414 -15.16 4.08 -42.24
C ALA A 414 -14.63 3.96 -43.69
N GLY A 415 -13.45 4.50 -43.98
CA GLY A 415 -13.02 4.82 -45.35
C GLY A 415 -12.91 3.64 -46.32
N ASN A 416 -12.32 3.93 -47.49
CA ASN A 416 -11.98 2.96 -48.53
C ASN A 416 -11.27 1.72 -47.95
N ASP A 417 -11.46 0.62 -48.66
CA ASP A 417 -10.90 -0.71 -48.44
C ASP A 417 -9.55 -0.76 -47.69
N CYS A 418 -9.54 -1.50 -46.59
CA CYS A 418 -8.34 -1.80 -45.80
C CYS A 418 -7.75 -3.17 -46.10
N SER A 419 -8.13 -3.75 -47.25
CA SER A 419 -7.77 -5.06 -47.78
C SER A 419 -6.31 -5.39 -47.98
N GLU A 420 -5.38 -4.56 -47.53
CA GLU A 420 -3.97 -4.85 -47.75
C GLU A 420 -3.37 -5.71 -46.65
N LEU A 421 -4.06 -5.93 -45.52
CA LEU A 421 -3.54 -6.77 -44.45
C LEU A 421 -4.60 -7.75 -43.93
N PRO A 422 -4.21 -9.01 -43.70
CA PRO A 422 -5.06 -9.94 -43.00
C PRO A 422 -5.33 -9.49 -41.57
N PRO A 423 -6.43 -9.95 -40.94
CA PRO A 423 -6.74 -9.66 -39.55
C PRO A 423 -5.59 -10.13 -38.63
N THR A 424 -5.49 -9.57 -37.43
CA THR A 424 -4.35 -9.92 -36.56
C THR A 424 -4.32 -11.38 -36.19
N ASN A 425 -5.50 -11.95 -36.02
CA ASN A 425 -5.72 -13.34 -35.69
C ASN A 425 -5.86 -14.23 -36.94
N ASP A 426 -5.33 -13.83 -38.09
CA ASP A 426 -5.31 -14.62 -39.34
C ASP A 426 -4.41 -15.87 -39.26
N VAL A 427 -3.66 -16.01 -38.16
CA VAL A 427 -2.81 -17.18 -37.89
C VAL A 427 -3.00 -17.64 -36.46
N CYS A 428 -2.87 -18.95 -36.24
CA CYS A 428 -3.02 -19.57 -34.92
C CYS A 428 -2.17 -18.92 -33.81
N PHE A 429 -0.93 -18.50 -34.11
CA PHE A 429 -0.04 -17.89 -33.11
C PHE A 429 -0.53 -16.53 -32.60
N ALA A 430 -1.42 -15.87 -33.36
CA ALA A 430 -2.03 -14.61 -33.01
C ALA A 430 -3.52 -14.78 -32.67
N ALA A 431 -3.93 -15.99 -32.31
CA ALA A 431 -5.31 -16.33 -31.99
C ALA A 431 -5.86 -15.44 -30.86
N ARG A 432 -6.95 -14.72 -31.14
CA ARG A 432 -7.58 -13.80 -30.19
C ARG A 432 -8.14 -14.56 -28.98
N PRO A 433 -7.74 -14.23 -27.74
CA PRO A 433 -8.25 -14.94 -26.57
C PRO A 433 -9.75 -14.63 -26.37
N ILE A 434 -10.54 -15.69 -26.22
CA ILE A 434 -11.96 -15.68 -25.88
C ILE A 434 -12.20 -16.53 -24.64
N TYR A 435 -13.28 -16.26 -23.91
CA TYR A 435 -13.57 -16.91 -22.64
C TYR A 435 -14.92 -17.63 -22.71
N PRO A 436 -14.99 -18.93 -22.41
CA PRO A 436 -16.25 -19.65 -22.24
C PRO A 436 -17.15 -18.97 -21.17
N ASN A 437 -18.43 -18.80 -21.50
CA ASN A 437 -19.45 -18.26 -20.59
C ASN A 437 -20.41 -19.35 -20.09
N HIS A 438 -21.19 -19.08 -19.04
CA HIS A 438 -22.20 -20.05 -18.56
C HIS A 438 -23.41 -20.19 -19.49
N SER A 439 -23.57 -19.24 -20.41
CA SER A 439 -24.61 -19.24 -21.44
C SER A 439 -24.05 -18.65 -22.72
N CYS A 440 -24.72 -18.88 -23.84
CA CYS A 440 -24.33 -18.32 -25.13
C CYS A 440 -24.50 -16.79 -25.13
N LEU A 441 -23.43 -16.08 -24.76
CA LEU A 441 -23.27 -14.66 -25.00
C LEU A 441 -22.67 -14.48 -26.39
N VAL A 442 -23.49 -14.00 -27.32
CA VAL A 442 -23.08 -13.76 -28.70
C VAL A 442 -22.22 -12.50 -28.76
N PHE A 443 -20.99 -12.67 -29.23
CA PHE A 443 -20.10 -11.57 -29.59
C PHE A 443 -19.98 -11.52 -31.11
N GLU A 444 -20.01 -10.31 -31.67
CA GLU A 444 -19.88 -10.09 -33.11
C GLU A 444 -18.40 -9.92 -33.48
N TYR A 445 -17.97 -10.65 -34.50
CA TYR A 445 -16.62 -10.58 -35.06
C TYR A 445 -16.69 -10.39 -36.57
N MET A 446 -15.60 -9.92 -37.17
CA MET A 446 -15.50 -9.74 -38.62
C MET A 446 -14.52 -10.74 -39.23
N LEU A 447 -14.96 -11.46 -40.27
CA LEU A 447 -14.10 -12.21 -41.17
C LEU A 447 -13.91 -11.37 -42.44
N GLY A 448 -12.81 -10.60 -42.49
CA GLY A 448 -12.49 -9.73 -43.63
C GLY A 448 -11.00 -9.75 -43.94
N ASN A 449 -10.66 -9.88 -45.22
CA ASN A 449 -9.29 -10.00 -45.75
C ASN A 449 -8.43 -11.12 -45.14
N ALA A 450 -9.06 -12.12 -44.54
CA ALA A 450 -8.37 -13.29 -44.02
C ALA A 450 -7.64 -14.05 -45.14
N THR A 451 -6.46 -14.59 -44.82
CA THR A 451 -5.70 -15.46 -45.72
C THR A 451 -5.83 -16.91 -45.26
N THR A 452 -5.20 -17.83 -46.01
CA THR A 452 -5.25 -19.25 -45.68
C THR A 452 -4.05 -19.62 -44.83
N THR A 453 -4.28 -20.13 -43.62
CA THR A 453 -3.23 -20.67 -42.76
C THR A 453 -2.49 -21.84 -43.46
N PRO A 454 -1.18 -21.68 -43.76
CA PRO A 454 -0.44 -22.68 -44.53
C PRO A 454 -0.16 -23.96 -43.73
N GLY A 455 -0.19 -25.11 -44.42
CA GLY A 455 0.32 -26.38 -43.87
C GLY A 455 -0.67 -27.18 -43.01
N LEU A 456 -1.91 -26.72 -42.87
CA LEU A 456 -2.99 -27.50 -42.28
C LEU A 456 -3.66 -28.41 -43.31
N ALA A 457 -4.12 -29.58 -42.85
CA ALA A 457 -4.86 -30.51 -43.69
C ALA A 457 -6.32 -30.03 -43.89
N ASN A 458 -6.92 -30.38 -45.02
CA ASN A 458 -8.34 -30.09 -45.26
C ASN A 458 -9.21 -30.72 -44.16
N LEU A 459 -10.27 -29.99 -43.81
CA LEU A 459 -11.25 -30.40 -42.80
C LEU A 459 -12.17 -31.49 -43.35
N SER A 460 -12.77 -32.28 -42.45
CA SER A 460 -13.80 -33.25 -42.84
C SER A 460 -15.18 -32.61 -43.03
N CYS A 461 -15.45 -31.54 -42.29
CA CYS A 461 -16.67 -30.74 -42.36
C CYS A 461 -16.63 -29.68 -43.48
N ASP A 462 -15.44 -29.38 -44.03
CA ASP A 462 -15.32 -28.50 -45.19
C ASP A 462 -14.31 -29.05 -46.20
N THR A 463 -14.82 -29.37 -47.39
CA THR A 463 -14.05 -29.97 -48.49
C THR A 463 -13.51 -28.93 -49.48
N SER A 464 -13.72 -27.64 -49.21
CA SER A 464 -13.18 -26.54 -50.01
C SER A 464 -11.64 -26.57 -50.04
N THR A 465 -11.06 -26.06 -51.14
CA THR A 465 -9.60 -26.06 -51.35
C THR A 465 -8.92 -24.79 -50.84
N LEU A 466 -9.69 -23.76 -50.52
CA LEU A 466 -9.27 -22.46 -50.01
C LEU A 466 -10.10 -22.17 -48.77
N GLN A 467 -9.42 -21.95 -47.64
CA GLN A 467 -10.05 -21.71 -46.33
C GLN A 467 -9.42 -20.46 -45.76
N LYS A 468 -10.00 -19.29 -46.05
CA LYS A 468 -9.63 -18.03 -45.41
C LYS A 468 -10.10 -18.09 -43.96
N ASP A 469 -9.18 -17.94 -43.01
CA ASP A 469 -9.44 -18.31 -41.63
C ASP A 469 -8.96 -17.29 -40.61
N ILE A 470 -9.71 -17.17 -39.52
CA ILE A 470 -9.27 -16.45 -38.33
C ILE A 470 -9.28 -17.37 -37.11
N TRP A 471 -8.48 -17.00 -36.12
CA TRP A 471 -8.16 -17.86 -35.00
C TRP A 471 -8.56 -17.20 -33.68
N PHE A 472 -9.08 -18.01 -32.78
CA PHE A 472 -9.35 -17.66 -31.40
C PHE A 472 -8.69 -18.70 -30.49
N SER A 473 -8.37 -18.30 -29.26
CA SER A 473 -7.80 -19.20 -28.27
C SER A 473 -8.61 -19.14 -26.98
N PHE A 474 -8.72 -20.27 -26.28
CA PHE A 474 -9.34 -20.31 -24.95
C PHE A 474 -8.74 -21.45 -24.13
N ILE A 475 -8.88 -21.38 -22.82
CA ILE A 475 -8.51 -22.50 -21.93
C ILE A 475 -9.73 -23.42 -21.80
N MET A 476 -9.56 -24.70 -22.11
CA MET A 476 -10.63 -25.70 -21.95
C MET A 476 -11.07 -25.77 -20.47
N PRO A 477 -12.38 -25.76 -20.18
CA PRO A 477 -12.89 -25.94 -18.83
C PRO A 477 -12.39 -27.23 -18.18
N ASP A 478 -12.34 -27.28 -16.84
CA ASP A 478 -11.85 -28.47 -16.11
C ASP A 478 -12.72 -29.72 -16.34
N SER A 479 -13.98 -29.54 -16.73
CA SER A 479 -14.86 -30.62 -17.17
C SER A 479 -14.39 -31.28 -18.48
N GLY A 480 -13.57 -30.57 -19.26
CA GLY A 480 -13.26 -30.90 -20.63
C GLY A 480 -14.44 -30.74 -21.58
N ALA A 481 -15.50 -30.03 -21.16
CA ALA A 481 -16.71 -29.81 -21.95
C ALA A 481 -16.83 -28.35 -22.39
N VAL A 482 -17.20 -28.12 -23.65
CA VAL A 482 -17.51 -26.79 -24.19
C VAL A 482 -18.46 -26.90 -25.38
N GLN A 483 -19.35 -25.93 -25.49
CA GLN A 483 -20.20 -25.67 -26.64
C GLN A 483 -19.71 -24.39 -27.31
N ILE A 484 -19.49 -24.45 -28.62
CA ILE A 484 -19.04 -23.32 -29.43
C ILE A 484 -20.02 -23.21 -30.58
N GLN A 485 -20.63 -22.06 -30.77
CA GLN A 485 -21.61 -21.85 -31.82
C GLN A 485 -21.37 -20.52 -32.52
N THR A 486 -21.41 -20.54 -33.85
CA THR A 486 -21.62 -19.32 -34.62
C THR A 486 -23.11 -19.01 -34.72
N THR A 487 -23.48 -17.74 -34.71
CA THR A 487 -24.88 -17.29 -34.76
C THR A 487 -25.07 -16.25 -35.85
N MET A 488 -26.26 -16.25 -36.46
CA MET A 488 -26.61 -15.26 -37.47
C MET A 488 -26.64 -13.87 -36.86
N VAL A 489 -25.97 -12.93 -37.53
CA VAL A 489 -26.04 -11.50 -37.22
C VAL A 489 -26.76 -10.83 -38.39
N GLU A 490 -27.59 -9.83 -38.11
CA GLU A 490 -28.39 -9.16 -39.14
C GLU A 490 -27.47 -8.51 -40.19
N GLY A 491 -27.49 -9.05 -41.43
CA GLY A 491 -26.59 -8.61 -42.51
C GLY A 491 -25.18 -9.20 -42.44
N GLY A 492 -24.96 -10.24 -41.63
CA GLY A 492 -23.72 -11.00 -41.49
C GLY A 492 -23.63 -12.22 -42.41
N LEU A 493 -22.57 -13.01 -42.19
CA LEU A 493 -22.30 -14.28 -42.88
C LEU A 493 -23.28 -15.36 -42.40
N GLU A 494 -23.73 -16.20 -43.33
CA GLU A 494 -24.76 -17.22 -43.06
C GLU A 494 -24.22 -18.67 -43.06
N ASP A 495 -23.08 -18.94 -43.71
CA ASP A 495 -22.53 -20.30 -43.89
C ASP A 495 -21.11 -20.40 -43.30
N MET A 496 -21.05 -20.49 -41.97
CA MET A 496 -19.79 -20.49 -41.21
C MET A 496 -19.28 -21.90 -40.97
N VAL A 497 -17.95 -22.07 -40.94
CA VAL A 497 -17.28 -23.33 -40.57
C VAL A 497 -16.39 -23.05 -39.36
N ILE A 498 -16.49 -23.89 -38.31
CA ILE A 498 -15.58 -23.83 -37.17
C ILE A 498 -14.83 -25.14 -36.99
N ALA A 499 -13.56 -25.06 -36.60
CA ALA A 499 -12.70 -26.20 -36.32
C ALA A 499 -11.89 -25.96 -35.04
N LEU A 500 -11.99 -26.89 -34.10
CA LEU A 500 -11.27 -26.85 -32.83
C LEU A 500 -10.00 -27.70 -32.91
N TYR A 501 -8.89 -27.16 -32.41
CA TYR A 501 -7.59 -27.80 -32.35
C TYR A 501 -7.01 -27.81 -30.94
N SER A 502 -6.19 -28.82 -30.66
CA SER A 502 -5.38 -28.95 -29.45
C SER A 502 -3.88 -28.98 -29.79
N GLY A 503 -3.03 -28.77 -28.78
CA GLY A 503 -1.58 -28.73 -28.92
C GLY A 503 -1.05 -27.30 -29.14
N THR A 504 0.13 -27.18 -29.73
CA THR A 504 0.73 -25.87 -30.07
C THR A 504 0.46 -25.53 -31.52
N CYS A 505 0.47 -24.26 -31.92
CA CYS A 505 0.32 -23.85 -33.32
C CYS A 505 1.36 -24.49 -34.30
N GLN A 506 2.52 -24.95 -33.82
CA GLN A 506 3.50 -25.71 -34.62
C GLN A 506 3.12 -27.19 -34.85
N SER A 507 2.16 -27.72 -34.09
CA SER A 507 1.77 -29.13 -34.07
C SER A 507 0.29 -29.29 -33.67
N LEU A 508 -0.59 -28.60 -34.40
CA LEU A 508 -2.04 -28.64 -34.14
C LEU A 508 -2.62 -30.01 -34.45
N GLN A 509 -3.45 -30.52 -33.55
CA GLN A 509 -4.26 -31.72 -33.75
C GLN A 509 -5.73 -31.35 -33.79
N LEU A 510 -6.39 -31.65 -34.91
CA LEU A 510 -7.82 -31.42 -35.09
C LEU A 510 -8.61 -32.25 -34.05
N VAL A 511 -9.44 -31.57 -33.28
CA VAL A 511 -10.31 -32.17 -32.25
C VAL A 511 -11.68 -32.44 -32.83
N ALA A 512 -12.32 -31.41 -33.39
CA ALA A 512 -13.64 -31.47 -33.98
C ALA A 512 -13.82 -30.33 -34.98
N CYS A 513 -14.73 -30.48 -35.93
CA CYS A 513 -15.13 -29.38 -36.81
C CYS A 513 -16.58 -29.57 -37.28
N ASP A 514 -17.26 -28.47 -37.58
CA ASP A 514 -18.67 -28.43 -37.96
C ASP A 514 -18.94 -27.24 -38.89
N ASP A 515 -19.96 -27.35 -39.73
CA ASP A 515 -20.43 -26.31 -40.66
C ASP A 515 -21.93 -26.00 -40.57
N ASP A 516 -22.80 -26.96 -40.21
CA ASP A 516 -24.26 -26.76 -40.31
C ASP A 516 -25.12 -27.37 -39.18
N SER A 517 -24.53 -27.80 -38.06
CA SER A 517 -25.28 -28.48 -36.99
C SER A 517 -26.00 -27.54 -36.00
N GLY A 518 -25.91 -26.22 -36.16
CA GLY A 518 -26.55 -25.18 -35.32
C GLY A 518 -27.85 -24.60 -35.90
N ASP A 519 -28.35 -23.52 -35.28
CA ASP A 519 -29.56 -22.81 -35.76
C ASP A 519 -29.30 -22.14 -37.13
N ASP A 520 -30.30 -22.20 -38.03
CA ASP A 520 -30.29 -21.54 -39.35
C ASP A 520 -29.00 -21.76 -40.18
N ALA A 521 -28.49 -23.00 -40.21
CA ALA A 521 -27.30 -23.44 -40.98
C ALA A 521 -25.94 -22.93 -40.49
N HIS A 522 -25.83 -22.53 -39.22
CA HIS A 522 -24.56 -22.12 -38.61
C HIS A 522 -23.83 -23.29 -37.95
N ALA A 523 -22.50 -23.19 -37.81
CA ALA A 523 -21.71 -24.23 -37.18
C ALA A 523 -21.87 -24.27 -35.65
N MET A 524 -21.95 -25.48 -35.11
CA MET A 524 -21.97 -25.75 -33.67
C MET A 524 -21.06 -26.94 -33.32
N LEU A 525 -20.13 -26.72 -32.41
CA LEU A 525 -19.30 -27.75 -31.81
C LEU A 525 -19.73 -28.04 -30.38
N ASN A 526 -20.04 -29.31 -30.11
CA ASN A 526 -20.22 -29.85 -28.77
C ASN A 526 -19.07 -30.80 -28.45
N VAL A 527 -18.10 -30.32 -27.68
CA VAL A 527 -16.90 -31.09 -27.32
C VAL A 527 -16.99 -31.51 -25.87
N GLN A 528 -16.78 -32.79 -25.59
CA GLN A 528 -16.74 -33.33 -24.23
C GLN A 528 -15.62 -34.36 -24.12
N ASN A 529 -14.46 -33.94 -23.64
CA ASN A 529 -13.31 -34.82 -23.41
C ASN A 529 -12.45 -34.30 -22.24
N PRO A 530 -12.51 -34.97 -21.06
CA PRO A 530 -11.75 -34.58 -19.88
C PRO A 530 -10.23 -34.53 -20.07
N ALA A 531 -9.69 -35.20 -21.10
CA ALA A 531 -8.25 -35.14 -21.39
C ALA A 531 -7.78 -33.74 -21.82
N PHE A 532 -8.68 -32.87 -22.28
CA PHE A 532 -8.36 -31.50 -22.68
C PHE A 532 -8.45 -30.48 -21.54
N ALA A 533 -8.95 -30.87 -20.36
CA ALA A 533 -9.11 -29.97 -19.21
C ALA A 533 -7.86 -29.13 -18.93
N GLY A 534 -8.02 -27.81 -18.83
CA GLY A 534 -6.96 -26.84 -18.54
C GLY A 534 -5.95 -26.60 -19.67
N GLN A 535 -6.13 -27.21 -20.85
CA GLN A 535 -5.26 -26.97 -22.01
C GLN A 535 -5.71 -25.75 -22.80
N THR A 536 -4.77 -25.03 -23.40
CA THR A 536 -5.07 -24.02 -24.42
C THR A 536 -5.59 -24.72 -25.67
N MET A 537 -6.76 -24.30 -26.12
CA MET A 537 -7.42 -24.76 -27.33
C MET A 537 -7.42 -23.64 -28.36
N TYR A 538 -7.34 -24.00 -29.63
CA TYR A 538 -7.36 -23.06 -30.75
C TYR A 538 -8.60 -23.31 -31.61
N LEU A 539 -9.44 -22.29 -31.72
CA LEU A 539 -10.64 -22.29 -32.55
C LEU A 539 -10.34 -21.57 -33.85
N ARG A 540 -10.48 -22.28 -34.96
CA ARG A 540 -10.37 -21.77 -36.32
C ARG A 540 -11.77 -21.50 -36.86
N VAL A 541 -12.03 -20.31 -37.35
CA VAL A 541 -13.33 -19.88 -37.89
C VAL A 541 -13.16 -19.42 -39.33
N MET A 542 -14.02 -19.91 -40.22
CA MET A 542 -13.99 -19.65 -41.66
C MET A 542 -15.40 -19.44 -42.18
N GLU A 543 -15.52 -18.83 -43.36
CA GLU A 543 -16.72 -18.87 -44.19
C GLU A 543 -16.58 -20.04 -45.19
N LYS A 544 -17.68 -20.75 -45.43
CA LYS A 544 -17.70 -21.94 -46.27
C LYS A 544 -17.55 -21.55 -47.73
N HIS A 545 -16.48 -22.05 -48.36
CA HIS A 545 -16.01 -21.69 -49.71
C HIS A 545 -15.11 -20.45 -49.77
N SER A 546 -15.07 -19.63 -48.71
CA SER A 546 -14.16 -18.50 -48.55
C SER A 546 -14.29 -17.47 -49.68
N ASP A 547 -15.51 -17.29 -50.18
CA ASP A 547 -15.87 -16.34 -51.23
C ASP A 547 -16.66 -15.13 -50.72
N GLU A 548 -17.09 -15.15 -49.45
CA GLU A 548 -17.74 -14.03 -48.77
C GLU A 548 -16.92 -13.49 -47.58
N GLU A 549 -17.12 -12.21 -47.27
CA GLU A 549 -16.51 -11.52 -46.13
C GLU A 549 -17.61 -10.74 -45.41
N GLY A 550 -17.58 -10.72 -44.08
CA GLY A 550 -18.68 -10.15 -43.31
C GLY A 550 -18.56 -10.37 -41.81
N ILE A 551 -19.56 -9.86 -41.08
CA ILE A 551 -19.68 -10.06 -39.64
C ILE A 551 -20.34 -11.40 -39.33
N PHE A 552 -19.96 -12.02 -38.23
CA PHE A 552 -20.59 -13.24 -37.74
C PHE A 552 -20.67 -13.17 -36.22
N GLY A 553 -21.68 -13.82 -35.64
CA GLY A 553 -21.77 -13.98 -34.21
C GLY A 553 -21.02 -15.23 -33.78
N LEU A 554 -20.34 -15.18 -32.65
CA LEU A 554 -19.69 -16.32 -32.02
C LEU A 554 -19.99 -16.29 -30.52
N CYS A 555 -20.42 -17.43 -30.00
CA CYS A 555 -20.49 -17.65 -28.57
C CYS A 555 -19.76 -18.95 -28.22
N ILE A 556 -19.14 -18.94 -27.06
CA ILE A 556 -18.49 -20.09 -26.44
C ILE A 556 -19.03 -20.19 -25.03
N PHE A 557 -19.53 -21.36 -24.65
CA PHE A 557 -20.15 -21.58 -23.36
C PHE A 557 -20.03 -23.01 -22.87
N ALA A 558 -20.15 -23.23 -21.57
CA ALA A 558 -20.22 -24.57 -21.00
C ALA A 558 -21.15 -24.58 -19.79
N ASP A 559 -22.02 -25.59 -19.74
CA ASP A 559 -23.01 -25.77 -18.67
C ASP A 559 -22.35 -26.08 -17.31
N ASP A 560 -21.12 -26.59 -17.35
CA ASP A 560 -20.35 -27.05 -16.20
C ASP A 560 -19.02 -26.29 -16.07
N LEU A 561 -18.95 -25.07 -16.60
CA LEU A 561 -17.88 -24.17 -16.21
C LEU A 561 -17.85 -24.16 -14.69
N PRO A 562 -16.76 -24.64 -14.06
CA PRO A 562 -16.67 -24.50 -12.62
C PRO A 562 -16.71 -22.99 -12.38
N CYS A 563 -17.70 -22.53 -11.60
CA CYS A 563 -17.55 -21.23 -10.98
C CYS A 563 -16.14 -21.21 -10.39
N SER A 564 -15.37 -20.15 -10.68
CA SER A 564 -13.96 -20.11 -10.28
C SER A 564 -13.81 -20.48 -8.81
N ASP A 565 -12.65 -21.00 -8.40
CA ASP A 565 -12.38 -21.24 -6.99
C ASP A 565 -12.72 -19.99 -6.15
N GLU A 566 -12.48 -18.79 -6.68
CA GLU A 566 -12.83 -17.51 -6.04
C GLU A 566 -14.35 -17.34 -5.86
N SER A 567 -15.14 -17.69 -6.88
CA SER A 567 -16.61 -17.66 -6.84
C SER A 567 -17.17 -18.62 -5.80
N ALA A 568 -16.63 -19.84 -5.72
CA ALA A 568 -17.04 -20.83 -4.72
C ALA A 568 -16.72 -20.36 -3.30
N ILE A 569 -15.52 -19.79 -3.09
CA ILE A 569 -15.11 -19.22 -1.79
C ILE A 569 -16.06 -18.08 -1.36
N LEU A 570 -16.39 -17.17 -2.28
CA LEU A 570 -17.30 -16.06 -2.01
C LEU A 570 -18.72 -16.57 -1.76
N TYR A 571 -19.19 -17.53 -2.54
CA TYR A 571 -20.51 -18.10 -2.33
C TYR A 571 -20.63 -18.84 -0.98
N ASP A 572 -19.59 -19.56 -0.56
CA ASP A 572 -19.52 -20.16 0.78
C ASP A 572 -19.58 -19.06 1.86
N PHE A 573 -18.86 -17.95 1.66
CA PHE A 573 -18.95 -16.79 2.55
C PHE A 573 -20.39 -16.25 2.62
N TYR A 574 -21.07 -16.10 1.49
CA TYR A 574 -22.47 -15.67 1.42
C TYR A 574 -23.41 -16.60 2.21
N GLN A 575 -23.30 -17.91 2.00
CA GLN A 575 -24.18 -18.87 2.65
C GLN A 575 -23.95 -18.96 4.15
N ASN A 576 -22.68 -18.94 4.58
CA ASN A 576 -22.32 -19.04 5.98
C ASN A 576 -22.63 -17.77 6.79
N ASN A 577 -22.95 -16.67 6.12
CA ASN A 577 -23.16 -15.36 6.75
C ASN A 577 -24.57 -14.81 6.53
N ASN A 578 -25.56 -15.68 6.37
CA ASN A 578 -26.97 -15.31 6.21
C ASN A 578 -27.24 -14.43 4.98
N GLY A 579 -26.53 -14.71 3.89
CA GLY A 579 -26.57 -14.03 2.59
C GLY A 579 -27.95 -13.60 2.08
N PRO A 580 -28.97 -14.47 2.13
CA PRO A 580 -30.32 -14.12 1.66
C PRO A 580 -30.96 -12.92 2.37
N ASN A 581 -30.47 -12.53 3.55
CA ASN A 581 -30.99 -11.42 4.36
C ASN A 581 -30.09 -10.17 4.38
N TRP A 582 -29.03 -10.14 3.57
CA TRP A 582 -28.21 -8.95 3.39
C TRP A 582 -29.03 -7.84 2.71
N TYR A 583 -28.74 -6.58 3.03
CA TYR A 583 -29.45 -5.45 2.39
C TYR A 583 -29.14 -5.32 0.90
N ARG A 584 -27.90 -5.64 0.52
CA ARG A 584 -27.39 -5.62 -0.85
C ARG A 584 -26.71 -6.96 -1.14
N ASN A 585 -27.32 -7.78 -1.98
CA ASN A 585 -26.83 -9.13 -2.34
C ASN A 585 -27.06 -9.51 -3.81
N SER A 586 -27.23 -8.52 -4.69
CA SER A 586 -27.38 -8.74 -6.13
C SER A 586 -26.21 -9.58 -6.69
N GLY A 587 -26.51 -10.57 -7.54
CA GLY A 587 -25.55 -11.52 -8.11
C GLY A 587 -25.20 -12.71 -7.21
N TRP A 588 -25.10 -12.54 -5.89
CA TRP A 588 -24.64 -13.61 -4.98
C TRP A 588 -25.54 -14.85 -4.96
N ALA A 589 -26.86 -14.66 -5.04
CA ALA A 589 -27.82 -15.77 -5.08
C ALA A 589 -27.82 -16.51 -6.43
N GLU A 590 -27.38 -15.84 -7.50
CA GLU A 590 -27.42 -16.33 -8.88
C GLU A 590 -26.31 -17.35 -9.17
N TYR A 591 -25.33 -17.49 -8.27
CA TYR A 591 -24.34 -18.58 -8.27
C TYR A 591 -24.99 -19.97 -8.36
N GLN A 592 -26.11 -20.21 -7.66
CA GLN A 592 -26.81 -21.51 -7.76
C GLN A 592 -27.50 -21.73 -9.10
N SER A 593 -27.81 -20.63 -9.79
CA SER A 593 -28.38 -20.63 -11.14
C SER A 593 -27.30 -20.75 -12.22
N GLY A 594 -26.03 -20.84 -11.83
CA GLY A 594 -24.89 -20.92 -12.73
C GLY A 594 -24.34 -19.56 -13.17
N ASP A 595 -24.77 -18.44 -12.59
CA ASP A 595 -24.12 -17.15 -12.86
C ASP A 595 -22.90 -16.96 -11.94
N CYS A 596 -21.70 -17.16 -12.50
CA CYS A 596 -20.45 -17.07 -11.77
C CYS A 596 -19.59 -15.86 -12.16
N ASP A 597 -20.18 -14.84 -12.81
CA ASP A 597 -19.50 -13.56 -13.07
C ASP A 597 -19.43 -12.73 -11.78
N ILE A 598 -18.49 -13.12 -10.92
CA ILE A 598 -18.29 -12.52 -9.60
C ILE A 598 -17.98 -11.03 -9.64
N CYS A 599 -17.47 -10.52 -10.76
CA CYS A 599 -17.16 -9.10 -10.89
C CYS A 599 -18.44 -8.26 -10.90
N LYS A 600 -19.59 -8.83 -11.30
CA LYS A 600 -20.91 -8.21 -11.22
C LYS A 600 -21.55 -8.27 -9.84
N TRP A 601 -21.05 -9.12 -8.95
CA TRP A 601 -21.66 -9.31 -7.64
C TRP A 601 -21.52 -8.04 -6.80
N GLU A 602 -22.57 -7.75 -6.03
CA GLU A 602 -22.57 -6.58 -5.16
C GLU A 602 -21.37 -6.61 -4.19
N GLY A 603 -20.63 -5.51 -4.09
CA GLY A 603 -19.49 -5.39 -3.18
C GLY A 603 -18.23 -6.16 -3.60
N ILE A 604 -18.24 -6.85 -4.75
CA ILE A 604 -17.04 -7.44 -5.34
C ILE A 604 -16.42 -6.48 -6.36
N ARG A 605 -15.08 -6.42 -6.32
CA ARG A 605 -14.29 -5.65 -7.26
C ARG A 605 -13.18 -6.51 -7.83
N CYS A 606 -13.03 -6.44 -9.16
CA CYS A 606 -12.05 -7.19 -9.91
C CYS A 606 -10.99 -6.28 -10.54
N ASN A 607 -9.80 -6.82 -10.78
CA ASN A 607 -8.76 -6.14 -11.56
C ASN A 607 -8.90 -6.43 -13.07
N GLU A 608 -7.95 -5.92 -13.85
CA GLU A 608 -7.88 -6.09 -15.30
C GLU A 608 -7.77 -7.57 -15.75
N GLN A 609 -7.33 -8.48 -14.87
CA GLN A 609 -7.27 -9.93 -15.13
C GLN A 609 -8.49 -10.69 -14.57
N LEU A 610 -9.56 -9.97 -14.22
CA LEU A 610 -10.79 -10.52 -13.65
C LEU A 610 -10.59 -11.30 -12.33
N LYS A 611 -9.56 -10.93 -11.55
CA LYS A 611 -9.31 -11.51 -10.21
C LYS A 611 -9.89 -10.65 -9.11
N VAL A 612 -10.39 -11.29 -8.05
CA VAL A 612 -10.95 -10.58 -6.88
C VAL A 612 -9.85 -9.84 -6.14
N VAL A 613 -10.01 -8.53 -6.06
CA VAL A 613 -9.06 -7.59 -5.44
C VAL A 613 -9.69 -6.81 -4.29
N GLY A 614 -11.02 -6.74 -4.24
CA GLY A 614 -11.75 -6.08 -3.18
C GLY A 614 -13.04 -6.81 -2.80
N LEU A 615 -13.30 -6.88 -1.49
CA LEU A 615 -14.58 -7.26 -0.91
C LEU A 615 -15.06 -6.12 -0.01
N SER A 616 -16.11 -5.40 -0.40
CA SER A 616 -16.61 -4.21 0.27
C SER A 616 -18.12 -4.29 0.46
N LEU A 617 -18.56 -4.68 1.66
CA LEU A 617 -19.97 -4.79 2.05
C LEU A 617 -20.24 -4.11 3.41
N PRO A 618 -19.92 -2.81 3.56
CA PRO A 618 -20.19 -2.10 4.80
C PRO A 618 -21.70 -1.94 5.04
N ALA A 619 -22.10 -1.93 6.32
CA ALA A 619 -23.49 -1.70 6.73
C ALA A 619 -24.51 -2.58 6.01
N ASN A 620 -24.23 -3.88 5.86
CA ASN A 620 -24.98 -4.77 4.97
C ASN A 620 -25.77 -5.88 5.68
N ASN A 621 -25.89 -5.81 7.01
CA ASN A 621 -26.60 -6.80 7.83
C ASN A 621 -26.01 -8.22 7.72
N ILE A 622 -24.67 -8.32 7.61
CA ILE A 622 -23.97 -9.60 7.56
C ILE A 622 -23.89 -10.17 8.99
N ILE A 623 -24.47 -11.34 9.21
CA ILE A 623 -24.49 -12.04 10.51
C ILE A 623 -23.74 -13.37 10.35
N GLY A 624 -22.60 -13.51 11.04
CA GLY A 624 -21.80 -14.74 10.96
C GLY A 624 -20.33 -14.53 11.33
N ARG A 625 -19.42 -15.05 10.51
CA ARG A 625 -17.96 -15.01 10.71
C ARG A 625 -17.21 -14.97 9.38
N ILE A 626 -15.95 -14.54 9.43
CA ILE A 626 -15.04 -14.56 8.28
C ILE A 626 -14.40 -15.96 8.17
N ASP A 627 -14.73 -16.70 7.09
CA ASP A 627 -14.18 -18.05 6.89
C ASP A 627 -12.70 -18.01 6.48
N SER A 628 -11.93 -19.00 6.94
CA SER A 628 -10.54 -19.23 6.54
C SER A 628 -10.32 -19.35 5.02
N ASN A 629 -11.33 -19.77 4.25
CA ASN A 629 -11.22 -19.92 2.80
C ASN A 629 -10.98 -18.59 2.06
N ILE A 630 -11.32 -17.44 2.64
CA ILE A 630 -11.05 -16.11 2.06
C ILE A 630 -9.56 -15.92 1.73
N VAL A 631 -8.65 -16.61 2.43
CA VAL A 631 -7.19 -16.49 2.21
C VAL A 631 -6.69 -17.12 0.91
N LYS A 632 -7.56 -17.84 0.21
CA LYS A 632 -7.28 -18.39 -1.11
C LYS A 632 -7.44 -17.34 -2.22
N LEU A 633 -8.12 -16.22 -1.94
CA LEU A 633 -8.22 -15.06 -2.83
C LEU A 633 -6.88 -14.29 -2.84
N LYS A 634 -5.87 -14.80 -3.55
CA LYS A 634 -4.47 -14.30 -3.47
C LYS A 634 -4.29 -12.88 -3.97
N SER A 635 -5.22 -12.40 -4.80
CA SER A 635 -5.21 -11.03 -5.32
C SER A 635 -5.91 -10.03 -4.39
N LEU A 636 -6.57 -10.49 -3.33
CA LEU A 636 -7.36 -9.65 -2.44
C LEU A 636 -6.47 -8.63 -1.71
N ALA A 637 -6.74 -7.36 -1.99
CA ALA A 637 -5.95 -6.23 -1.51
C ALA A 637 -6.70 -5.35 -0.51
N ASP A 638 -8.04 -5.39 -0.54
CA ASP A 638 -8.92 -4.55 0.27
C ASP A 638 -10.11 -5.36 0.77
N ILE A 639 -10.33 -5.32 2.08
CA ILE A 639 -11.52 -5.90 2.72
C ILE A 639 -12.15 -4.81 3.58
N ASP A 640 -13.42 -4.51 3.31
CA ASP A 640 -14.27 -3.64 4.12
C ASP A 640 -15.59 -4.38 4.42
N LEU A 641 -15.72 -4.83 5.66
CA LEU A 641 -16.92 -5.45 6.20
C LEU A 641 -17.39 -4.69 7.46
N SER A 642 -17.11 -3.40 7.52
CA SER A 642 -17.47 -2.52 8.64
C SER A 642 -18.99 -2.43 8.85
N GLU A 643 -19.40 -2.07 10.07
CA GLU A 643 -20.82 -1.86 10.44
C GLU A 643 -21.71 -3.10 10.20
N ASN A 644 -21.22 -4.29 10.53
CA ASN A 644 -21.97 -5.54 10.41
C ASN A 644 -22.10 -6.25 11.78
N GLN A 645 -22.56 -7.49 11.79
CA GLN A 645 -22.74 -8.32 12.98
C GLN A 645 -21.82 -9.56 12.90
N LEU A 646 -20.58 -9.37 12.42
CA LEU A 646 -19.57 -10.43 12.39
C LEU A 646 -19.11 -10.74 13.81
N THR A 647 -19.04 -12.03 14.13
CA THR A 647 -18.68 -12.60 15.43
C THR A 647 -17.43 -13.48 15.31
N ASP A 648 -17.14 -14.28 16.34
CA ASP A 648 -16.00 -15.20 16.41
C ASP A 648 -14.66 -14.45 16.52
N THR A 649 -13.55 -15.20 16.45
CA THR A 649 -12.19 -14.69 16.59
C THR A 649 -11.58 -14.27 15.26
N LEU A 650 -10.70 -13.26 15.31
CA LEU A 650 -9.99 -12.78 14.13
C LEU A 650 -8.99 -13.83 13.62
N SER A 651 -9.26 -14.42 12.46
CA SER A 651 -8.43 -15.48 11.89
C SER A 651 -7.04 -14.97 11.51
N ARG A 652 -5.99 -15.60 12.06
CA ARG A 652 -4.58 -15.35 11.70
C ARG A 652 -4.30 -15.46 10.20
N ALA A 653 -5.12 -16.23 9.49
CA ALA A 653 -4.92 -16.50 8.08
C ALA A 653 -5.18 -15.25 7.19
N LEU A 654 -6.02 -14.30 7.64
CA LEU A 654 -6.24 -13.02 6.92
C LEU A 654 -4.94 -12.21 6.78
N PHE A 655 -4.09 -12.28 7.81
CA PHE A 655 -2.77 -11.67 7.84
C PHE A 655 -1.70 -12.47 7.08
N GLN A 656 -2.09 -13.46 6.26
CA GLN A 656 -1.19 -14.18 5.34
C GLN A 656 -1.51 -13.87 3.87
N LEU A 657 -2.51 -13.04 3.60
CA LEU A 657 -2.82 -12.60 2.24
C LEU A 657 -1.67 -11.74 1.68
N PRO A 658 -1.08 -12.12 0.53
CA PRO A 658 0.18 -11.54 0.05
C PRO A 658 0.03 -10.12 -0.50
N LYS A 659 -1.20 -9.71 -0.84
CA LYS A 659 -1.50 -8.39 -1.41
C LYS A 659 -2.41 -7.54 -0.54
N LEU A 660 -2.87 -8.04 0.62
CA LEU A 660 -3.79 -7.30 1.50
C LEU A 660 -3.10 -6.03 2.01
N LYS A 661 -3.70 -4.87 1.73
CA LYS A 661 -3.22 -3.52 2.09
C LYS A 661 -4.12 -2.88 3.15
N ARG A 662 -5.45 -3.04 3.01
CA ARG A 662 -6.43 -2.49 3.95
C ARG A 662 -7.38 -3.59 4.43
N LEU A 663 -7.59 -3.62 5.75
CA LEU A 663 -8.59 -4.45 6.41
C LEU A 663 -9.43 -3.59 7.34
N ASP A 664 -10.71 -3.42 7.03
CA ASP A 664 -11.69 -2.73 7.86
C ASP A 664 -12.79 -3.69 8.32
N LEU A 665 -12.79 -3.97 9.62
CA LEU A 665 -13.81 -4.75 10.33
C LEU A 665 -14.37 -3.96 11.51
N SER A 666 -14.29 -2.64 11.47
CA SER A 666 -14.80 -1.76 12.52
C SER A 666 -16.31 -1.94 12.73
N HIS A 667 -16.81 -1.62 13.93
CA HIS A 667 -18.23 -1.71 14.26
C HIS A 667 -18.84 -3.10 14.00
N ASN A 668 -18.25 -4.12 14.62
CA ASN A 668 -18.71 -5.52 14.56
C ASN A 668 -18.76 -6.12 15.98
N LEU A 669 -18.91 -7.45 16.09
CA LEU A 669 -18.97 -8.20 17.35
C LEU A 669 -17.80 -9.20 17.46
N ILE A 670 -16.66 -8.90 16.84
CA ILE A 670 -15.48 -9.78 16.82
C ILE A 670 -14.85 -9.81 18.21
N GLN A 671 -14.51 -11.01 18.68
CA GLN A 671 -14.03 -11.23 20.05
C GLN A 671 -12.68 -11.95 20.10
N GLY A 672 -12.10 -12.03 21.29
CA GLY A 672 -10.88 -12.79 21.57
C GLY A 672 -9.59 -12.01 21.28
N ASN A 673 -8.47 -12.70 21.39
CA ASN A 673 -7.16 -12.06 21.42
C ASN A 673 -6.72 -11.53 20.05
N LEU A 674 -6.13 -10.33 20.06
CA LEU A 674 -5.51 -9.73 18.90
C LEU A 674 -4.18 -10.46 18.56
N HIS A 675 -4.27 -11.53 17.77
CA HIS A 675 -3.11 -12.32 17.33
C HIS A 675 -2.53 -11.78 16.01
N LEU A 676 -1.77 -10.70 16.08
CA LEU A 676 -1.10 -10.14 14.91
C LEU A 676 0.28 -10.80 14.70
N ASP A 677 0.31 -11.96 14.05
CA ASP A 677 1.57 -12.60 13.64
C ASP A 677 2.07 -11.99 12.30
N TYR A 678 2.72 -10.83 12.39
CA TYR A 678 3.25 -10.06 11.24
C TYR A 678 4.50 -10.67 10.59
N SER A 679 4.88 -11.91 10.95
CA SER A 679 5.94 -12.63 10.25
C SER A 679 5.53 -13.00 8.81
N ALA A 680 4.23 -12.98 8.47
CA ALA A 680 3.69 -13.48 7.20
C ALA A 680 3.09 -12.44 6.21
N SER A 681 2.54 -11.29 6.63
CA SER A 681 2.03 -10.25 5.69
C SER A 681 3.04 -9.13 5.48
N SER A 682 3.54 -9.00 4.25
CA SER A 682 4.48 -7.95 3.83
C SER A 682 3.81 -6.70 3.26
N SER A 683 2.49 -6.71 3.02
CA SER A 683 1.78 -5.69 2.24
C SER A 683 0.79 -4.84 3.03
N LEU A 684 0.39 -5.27 4.24
CA LEU A 684 -0.66 -4.60 5.02
C LEU A 684 -0.20 -3.22 5.49
N LYS A 685 -1.08 -2.22 5.33
CA LYS A 685 -0.83 -0.81 5.64
C LYS A 685 -1.85 -0.23 6.61
N GLU A 686 -3.11 -0.61 6.46
CA GLU A 686 -4.23 -0.02 7.20
C GLU A 686 -5.06 -1.13 7.85
N VAL A 687 -5.31 -1.01 9.15
CA VAL A 687 -6.11 -1.95 9.94
C VAL A 687 -7.09 -1.17 10.81
N TYR A 688 -8.39 -1.39 10.58
CA TYR A 688 -9.47 -0.79 11.34
C TYR A 688 -10.27 -1.89 12.04
N LEU A 689 -10.21 -1.90 13.37
CA LEU A 689 -10.87 -2.88 14.24
C LEU A 689 -11.57 -2.19 15.42
N SER A 690 -11.86 -0.89 15.31
CA SER A 690 -12.55 -0.13 16.35
C SER A 690 -13.96 -0.69 16.60
N ASP A 691 -14.48 -0.47 17.81
CA ASP A 691 -15.85 -0.84 18.19
C ASP A 691 -16.14 -2.33 17.98
N ASN A 692 -15.33 -3.17 18.62
CA ASN A 692 -15.47 -4.62 18.65
C ASN A 692 -15.34 -5.13 20.10
N GLN A 693 -15.19 -6.45 20.30
CA GLN A 693 -15.02 -7.09 21.61
C GLN A 693 -13.64 -7.77 21.73
N LEU A 694 -12.63 -7.25 21.04
CA LEU A 694 -11.27 -7.79 21.08
C LEU A 694 -10.69 -7.62 22.48
N SER A 695 -10.06 -8.67 23.00
CA SER A 695 -9.58 -8.73 24.39
C SER A 695 -8.12 -9.18 24.49
N GLY A 696 -7.60 -9.20 25.72
CA GLY A 696 -6.23 -9.62 26.01
C GLY A 696 -5.19 -8.53 25.76
N ARG A 697 -3.92 -8.90 25.98
CA ARG A 697 -2.76 -7.99 25.88
C ARG A 697 -2.41 -7.64 24.43
N LEU A 698 -1.85 -6.45 24.23
CA LEU A 698 -1.35 -6.01 22.94
C LEU A 698 -0.20 -6.90 22.43
N PRO A 699 -0.24 -7.38 21.17
CA PRO A 699 0.90 -8.08 20.56
C PRO A 699 2.04 -7.10 20.22
N TYR A 700 3.24 -7.64 19.97
CA TYR A 700 4.35 -6.86 19.40
C TYR A 700 3.98 -6.36 18.00
N LEU A 701 3.83 -5.05 17.84
CA LEU A 701 3.48 -4.42 16.56
C LEU A 701 4.74 -4.22 15.72
N LYS A 702 4.76 -4.72 14.47
CA LYS A 702 5.92 -4.61 13.57
C LYS A 702 5.92 -3.28 12.80
N PHE A 703 7.11 -2.73 12.55
CA PHE A 703 7.33 -1.60 11.64
C PHE A 703 6.63 -1.76 10.27
N GLY A 704 5.90 -0.74 9.82
CA GLY A 704 5.45 -0.61 8.42
C GLY A 704 3.96 -0.34 8.17
N LEU A 705 3.12 -0.37 9.22
CA LEU A 705 1.71 0.04 9.14
C LEU A 705 1.58 1.57 9.16
N ASP A 706 0.66 2.07 8.36
CA ASP A 706 0.36 3.49 8.20
C ASP A 706 -0.82 3.94 9.07
N SER A 707 -1.82 3.08 9.32
CA SER A 707 -2.93 3.37 10.25
C SER A 707 -3.42 2.12 10.97
N VAL A 708 -3.61 2.20 12.29
CA VAL A 708 -4.11 1.11 13.15
C VAL A 708 -5.12 1.68 14.14
N HIS A 709 -6.37 1.23 14.03
CA HIS A 709 -7.49 1.68 14.85
C HIS A 709 -8.03 0.51 15.68
N LEU A 710 -7.95 0.62 17.00
CA LEU A 710 -8.35 -0.38 18.00
C LEU A 710 -9.24 0.23 19.10
N GLU A 711 -9.80 1.41 18.86
CA GLU A 711 -10.64 2.15 19.81
C GLU A 711 -11.84 1.32 20.26
N ASN A 712 -12.33 1.56 21.48
CA ASN A 712 -13.56 0.94 22.01
C ASN A 712 -13.57 -0.60 21.90
N ASN A 713 -12.54 -1.26 22.44
CA ASN A 713 -12.45 -2.71 22.58
C ASN A 713 -12.30 -3.10 24.07
N LEU A 714 -11.95 -4.36 24.35
CA LEU A 714 -11.69 -4.92 25.67
C LEU A 714 -10.20 -5.24 25.89
N LEU A 715 -9.30 -4.52 25.21
CA LEU A 715 -7.85 -4.73 25.33
C LEU A 715 -7.38 -4.34 26.73
N GLU A 716 -6.39 -5.06 27.24
CA GLU A 716 -5.94 -4.92 28.62
C GLU A 716 -4.42 -4.98 28.79
N GLY A 717 -3.95 -4.47 29.93
CA GLY A 717 -2.53 -4.51 30.32
C GLY A 717 -1.71 -3.33 29.80
N CYS A 718 -0.42 -3.56 29.68
CA CYS A 718 0.57 -2.51 29.45
C CYS A 718 0.89 -2.32 27.96
N PHE A 719 1.41 -1.13 27.63
CA PHE A 719 1.93 -0.83 26.31
C PHE A 719 3.19 -1.63 26.02
N ASN A 720 3.41 -1.91 24.73
CA ASN A 720 4.64 -2.53 24.25
C ASN A 720 5.62 -1.45 23.81
N TYR A 721 6.93 -1.63 24.03
CA TYR A 721 7.94 -0.69 23.52
C TYR A 721 7.84 -0.46 22.00
N THR A 722 7.33 -1.44 21.23
CA THR A 722 7.08 -1.26 19.79
C THR A 722 6.05 -0.18 19.45
N CYS A 723 5.20 0.23 20.40
CA CYS A 723 4.24 1.32 20.22
C CYS A 723 4.93 2.67 19.94
N THR A 724 6.21 2.83 20.31
CA THR A 724 7.01 4.05 20.03
C THR A 724 7.04 4.39 18.54
N ASN A 725 6.94 3.38 17.67
CA ASN A 725 6.92 3.55 16.22
C ASN A 725 5.66 4.24 15.68
N TYR A 726 4.63 4.41 16.52
CA TYR A 726 3.31 4.93 16.14
C TYR A 726 2.95 6.24 16.84
N CYS A 727 3.90 6.86 17.52
CA CYS A 727 3.74 8.15 18.22
C CYS A 727 3.46 9.36 17.32
N ASN A 728 3.31 9.14 16.01
CA ASN A 728 2.88 10.11 15.01
C ASN A 728 1.36 10.05 14.75
N GLY A 729 0.58 9.46 15.66
CA GLY A 729 -0.89 9.38 15.55
C GLY A 729 -1.38 8.28 14.62
N ARG A 730 -0.53 7.29 14.30
CA ARG A 730 -0.88 6.15 13.44
C ARG A 730 -1.52 4.98 14.17
N LEU A 731 -1.45 4.97 15.50
CA LEU A 731 -2.08 3.96 16.35
C LEU A 731 -3.05 4.66 17.28
N VAL A 732 -4.31 4.27 17.25
CA VAL A 732 -5.37 4.82 18.10
C VAL A 732 -6.05 3.68 18.84
N MET A 733 -6.05 3.75 20.17
CA MET A 733 -6.56 2.67 21.04
C MET A 733 -7.44 3.20 22.18
N THR A 734 -7.88 4.46 22.09
CA THR A 734 -8.67 5.10 23.15
C THR A 734 -9.97 4.36 23.41
N GLY A 735 -10.42 4.31 24.67
CA GLY A 735 -11.68 3.65 25.05
C GLY A 735 -11.53 2.18 25.44
N ASN A 736 -10.30 1.65 25.47
CA ASN A 736 -9.99 0.35 26.09
C ASN A 736 -9.73 0.55 27.59
N THR A 737 -10.74 0.40 28.44
CA THR A 737 -10.68 0.82 29.85
C THR A 737 -9.66 0.08 30.71
N ASN A 738 -9.28 -1.14 30.33
CA ASN A 738 -8.33 -1.98 31.06
C ASN A 738 -6.90 -1.89 30.52
N LEU A 739 -6.68 -1.09 29.48
CA LEU A 739 -5.36 -0.82 28.91
C LEU A 739 -4.74 0.38 29.63
N ALA A 740 -3.41 0.43 29.70
CA ALA A 740 -2.70 1.55 30.30
C ALA A 740 -3.20 2.91 29.74
N TYR A 741 -3.47 3.86 30.64
CA TYR A 741 -4.06 5.17 30.31
C TYR A 741 -5.33 5.11 29.45
N GLN A 742 -6.11 4.03 29.56
CA GLN A 742 -7.29 3.76 28.73
C GLN A 742 -7.00 3.74 27.22
N GLY A 743 -5.75 3.45 26.86
CA GLY A 743 -5.24 3.46 25.49
C GLY A 743 -4.75 4.82 24.97
N ASP A 744 -4.65 5.85 25.82
CA ASP A 744 -4.02 7.11 25.45
C ASP A 744 -2.48 7.00 25.45
N LEU A 745 -1.87 7.23 24.29
CA LEU A 745 -0.42 7.17 24.08
C LEU A 745 0.27 8.52 24.36
N SER A 746 -0.45 9.57 24.77
CA SER A 746 0.11 10.91 24.92
C SER A 746 1.32 10.97 25.86
N SER A 747 1.21 10.36 27.05
CA SER A 747 2.32 10.25 28.00
C SER A 747 3.38 9.27 27.50
N PHE A 748 2.99 8.07 27.06
CA PHE A 748 3.89 7.05 26.52
C PHE A 748 4.84 7.61 25.45
N CYS A 749 4.34 8.45 24.55
CA CYS A 749 5.14 9.01 23.46
C CYS A 749 6.16 10.08 23.88
N ILE A 750 6.10 10.53 25.13
CA ILE A 750 7.04 11.50 25.70
C ILE A 750 8.13 10.77 26.50
N ASP A 751 7.75 9.79 27.32
CA ASP A 751 8.62 9.19 28.34
C ASP A 751 8.54 7.66 28.45
N ASN A 752 7.87 6.98 27.52
CA ASN A 752 7.60 5.53 27.54
C ASN A 752 6.79 5.04 28.76
N SER A 753 6.01 5.92 29.39
CA SER A 753 5.08 5.55 30.47
C SER A 753 4.06 4.49 30.04
N GLY A 754 3.65 3.62 30.96
CA GLY A 754 2.68 2.56 30.72
C GLY A 754 3.24 1.28 30.09
N ILE A 755 4.57 1.11 30.03
CA ILE A 755 5.25 -0.16 29.73
C ILE A 755 5.44 -0.95 31.03
N ASP A 756 5.50 -2.29 30.94
CA ASP A 756 5.91 -3.23 31.98
C ASP A 756 7.43 -3.49 31.87
N ASN A 757 8.24 -2.82 32.70
CA ASN A 757 9.71 -2.81 32.58
C ASN A 757 10.39 -4.00 33.28
N ASP A 758 9.78 -4.58 34.30
CA ASP A 758 10.33 -5.72 35.04
C ASP A 758 9.69 -7.08 34.68
N ASN A 759 8.63 -7.06 33.87
CA ASN A 759 7.88 -8.20 33.35
C ASN A 759 7.05 -8.96 34.39
N ASP A 760 6.54 -8.29 35.41
CA ASP A 760 5.59 -8.87 36.36
C ASP A 760 4.13 -8.83 35.87
N GLY A 761 3.86 -8.06 34.81
CA GLY A 761 2.56 -7.94 34.18
C GLY A 761 1.79 -6.67 34.54
N TYR A 762 2.36 -5.77 35.33
CA TYR A 762 1.82 -4.47 35.72
C TYR A 762 2.69 -3.33 35.15
N CYS A 763 2.21 -2.08 35.19
CA CYS A 763 2.94 -0.94 34.65
C CYS A 763 2.68 0.35 35.43
N PHE A 764 3.69 1.22 35.41
CA PHE A 764 3.74 2.42 36.23
C PHE A 764 2.56 3.37 35.98
N ASN A 765 1.94 3.83 37.08
CA ASN A 765 0.82 4.80 37.19
C ASN A 765 -0.59 4.33 36.83
N VAL A 766 -0.80 3.05 36.54
CA VAL A 766 -2.16 2.50 36.48
C VAL A 766 -2.44 1.71 37.74
N ASP A 767 -1.41 1.07 38.30
CA ASP A 767 -1.57 0.08 39.36
C ASP A 767 -0.22 -0.30 40.03
N ASP A 768 0.92 -0.21 39.32
CA ASP A 768 2.25 -0.51 39.87
C ASP A 768 3.00 0.78 40.30
N CYS A 769 3.44 0.78 41.55
CA CYS A 769 4.15 1.87 42.21
C CYS A 769 5.68 1.79 42.02
N ASN A 770 6.24 0.66 41.56
CA ASN A 770 7.63 0.54 41.15
C ASN A 770 7.88 -0.56 40.08
N ASP A 771 7.70 -0.15 38.83
CA ASP A 771 7.91 -0.92 37.58
C ASP A 771 9.38 -1.31 37.29
N GLN A 772 10.31 -1.15 38.24
CA GLN A 772 11.67 -1.71 38.17
C GLN A 772 11.86 -2.90 39.12
N GLN A 773 10.83 -3.28 39.88
CA GLN A 773 10.87 -4.30 40.90
C GLN A 773 9.65 -5.22 40.85
N SER A 774 9.81 -6.41 40.25
CA SER A 774 8.74 -7.43 40.12
C SER A 774 8.13 -7.97 41.43
N SER A 775 8.60 -7.47 42.58
CA SER A 775 8.04 -7.73 43.91
C SER A 775 7.09 -6.62 44.37
N VAL A 776 6.87 -5.59 43.55
CA VAL A 776 6.07 -4.41 43.83
C VAL A 776 4.97 -4.33 42.78
N TYR A 777 3.74 -4.72 43.14
CA TYR A 777 2.59 -4.74 42.24
C TYR A 777 1.28 -4.84 43.04
N PRO A 778 0.12 -4.45 42.48
CA PRO A 778 -1.16 -4.50 43.18
C PRO A 778 -1.46 -5.85 43.85
N GLY A 779 -1.62 -5.83 45.18
CA GLY A 779 -1.94 -7.03 45.96
C GLY A 779 -0.77 -8.02 46.07
N ALA A 780 0.47 -7.57 45.87
CA ALA A 780 1.65 -8.34 46.26
C ALA A 780 1.65 -8.63 47.77
N PRO A 781 2.35 -9.69 48.23
CA PRO A 781 2.57 -9.88 49.66
C PRO A 781 3.55 -8.83 50.20
N GLU A 782 3.13 -8.04 51.19
CA GLU A 782 4.00 -7.11 51.91
C GLU A 782 5.23 -7.81 52.53
N ILE A 783 6.39 -7.18 52.36
CA ILE A 783 7.68 -7.57 52.91
C ILE A 783 8.13 -6.41 53.78
N CYS A 784 8.40 -6.63 55.09
CA CYS A 784 8.86 -5.57 56.00
C CYS A 784 10.26 -5.03 55.64
N ASP A 785 10.31 -4.18 54.62
CA ASP A 785 11.48 -3.58 54.01
C ASP A 785 11.32 -2.07 53.73
N ALA A 786 10.17 -1.50 54.14
CA ALA A 786 9.78 -0.10 53.98
C ALA A 786 9.49 0.33 52.54
N TYR A 787 9.20 -0.62 51.66
CA TYR A 787 8.56 -0.37 50.38
C TYR A 787 7.08 -0.76 50.45
N ASP A 788 6.24 0.00 49.77
CA ASP A 788 4.83 -0.34 49.54
C ASP A 788 4.85 -1.41 48.44
N ASN A 789 4.81 -2.69 48.81
CA ASN A 789 4.95 -3.77 47.84
C ASN A 789 3.63 -4.02 47.12
N ASP A 790 2.50 -3.83 47.79
CA ASP A 790 1.19 -4.14 47.25
C ASP A 790 0.49 -2.93 46.60
N CYS A 791 1.15 -1.77 46.63
CA CYS A 791 0.74 -0.50 46.04
C CYS A 791 -0.62 0.01 46.54
N ASP A 792 -1.05 -0.40 47.75
CA ASP A 792 -2.29 0.07 48.36
C ASP A 792 -2.16 1.46 49.03
N GLY A 793 -0.95 2.02 49.03
CA GLY A 793 -0.60 3.31 49.63
C GLY A 793 -0.29 3.24 51.12
N LEU A 794 -0.29 2.05 51.71
CA LEU A 794 0.28 1.73 53.01
C LEU A 794 1.69 1.17 52.81
N THR A 795 2.41 0.92 53.90
CA THR A 795 3.78 0.43 53.81
C THR A 795 3.95 -0.55 54.94
N ASP A 796 4.34 -1.78 54.62
CA ASP A 796 4.52 -2.87 55.56
C ASP A 796 3.26 -3.11 56.46
N GLU A 797 2.04 -2.96 55.91
CA GLU A 797 0.83 -3.21 56.67
C GLU A 797 0.61 -4.70 56.98
N GLY A 798 -0.01 -4.98 58.11
CA GLY A 798 -0.19 -6.36 58.59
C GLY A 798 0.97 -6.93 59.43
N PHE A 799 2.11 -6.23 59.54
CA PHE A 799 3.17 -6.56 60.51
C PHE A 799 2.82 -6.01 61.91
N GLN A 800 2.96 -6.82 62.96
CA GLN A 800 2.72 -6.38 64.35
C GLN A 800 3.94 -5.63 64.90
N THR A 801 3.72 -4.44 65.48
CA THR A 801 4.75 -3.63 66.13
C THR A 801 5.19 -4.26 67.46
N GLU A 802 6.17 -5.15 67.42
CA GLU A 802 6.81 -5.66 68.65
C GLU A 802 7.82 -4.63 69.21
N ASN A 803 7.95 -4.55 70.53
CA ASN A 803 8.96 -3.71 71.18
C ASN A 803 10.30 -4.46 71.25
N VAL A 804 11.34 -3.92 70.61
CA VAL A 804 12.72 -4.38 70.74
C VAL A 804 13.37 -3.66 71.91
N PHE A 805 13.57 -4.40 73.02
CA PHE A 805 14.25 -3.88 74.21
C PHE A 805 15.76 -4.05 74.10
N LEU A 806 16.49 -2.97 74.35
CA LEU A 806 17.95 -2.94 74.37
C LEU A 806 18.41 -2.80 75.82
N GLY A 807 18.75 -3.96 76.40
CA GLY A 807 19.24 -4.18 77.76
C GLY A 807 20.22 -5.36 77.82
N VAL A 808 20.78 -5.66 79.00
CA VAL A 808 21.98 -6.52 79.22
C VAL A 808 21.96 -7.94 78.65
N ASP A 809 20.86 -8.43 78.09
CA ASP A 809 20.72 -9.84 77.68
C ASP A 809 20.64 -10.08 76.16
N SER A 810 20.73 -9.04 75.33
CA SER A 810 20.80 -9.19 73.86
C SER A 810 22.14 -8.70 73.28
N LEU A 811 23.06 -9.68 73.10
CA LEU A 811 24.25 -9.68 72.22
C LEU A 811 25.57 -9.04 72.73
N TRP A 812 26.36 -9.90 73.41
CA TRP A 812 27.82 -10.10 73.28
C TRP A 812 28.81 -8.91 73.19
N ASN A 813 29.37 -8.56 74.34
CA ASN A 813 30.81 -8.54 74.67
C ASN A 813 31.85 -8.18 73.57
N LYS A 814 31.96 -6.90 73.23
CA LYS A 814 33.22 -6.13 73.13
C LYS A 814 32.87 -4.67 72.88
N SER A 815 33.52 -3.76 73.61
CA SER A 815 33.38 -2.33 73.47
C SER A 815 33.69 -1.83 72.05
N ALA A 816 32.68 -1.68 71.18
CA ALA A 816 32.66 -0.76 70.05
C ALA A 816 31.38 -0.99 69.23
N ASN A 817 30.62 0.08 69.01
CA ASN A 817 29.72 0.29 67.87
C ASN A 817 28.61 -0.75 67.67
N TRP A 818 27.37 -0.31 67.74
CA TRP A 818 26.31 -1.00 66.99
C TRP A 818 26.74 -1.13 65.52
N SER A 819 26.84 -2.37 65.02
CA SER A 819 26.85 -2.67 63.59
C SER A 819 25.68 -3.60 63.33
N LEU A 820 24.60 -3.08 62.77
CA LEU A 820 23.47 -3.86 62.27
C LEU A 820 24.00 -4.79 61.17
N GLY A 821 24.18 -6.06 61.51
CA GLY A 821 24.56 -7.10 60.56
C GLY A 821 23.39 -7.97 60.12
N MET A 822 22.26 -7.96 60.85
CA MET A 822 21.03 -8.68 60.50
C MET A 822 19.87 -7.96 61.21
N ILE A 823 18.70 -7.87 60.56
CA ILE A 823 17.43 -7.24 60.99
C ILE A 823 17.26 -5.78 60.50
N PRO A 824 16.51 -5.53 59.41
CA PRO A 824 15.81 -4.26 59.21
C PRO A 824 14.72 -4.16 60.27
N ILE A 825 14.79 -3.15 61.13
CA ILE A 825 13.82 -2.97 62.23
C ILE A 825 12.79 -1.88 61.89
N ALA A 826 12.49 -1.71 60.59
CA ALA A 826 11.57 -0.68 60.09
C ALA A 826 10.19 -0.78 60.78
N CYS A 827 9.75 -2.00 61.10
CA CYS A 827 8.44 -2.27 61.72
C CYS A 827 8.44 -2.44 63.26
N HIS A 828 9.54 -2.17 64.00
CA HIS A 828 9.55 -2.33 65.48
C HIS A 828 9.86 -1.05 66.25
N ASN A 829 9.35 -0.98 67.49
CA ASN A 829 9.65 0.08 68.44
C ASN A 829 10.93 -0.24 69.22
N VAL A 830 11.88 0.68 69.26
CA VAL A 830 13.18 0.47 69.91
C VAL A 830 13.19 1.13 71.28
N VAL A 831 13.29 0.34 72.36
CA VAL A 831 13.33 0.85 73.74
C VAL A 831 14.73 0.66 74.33
N ILE A 832 15.43 1.76 74.60
CA ILE A 832 16.77 1.79 75.20
C ILE A 832 16.66 2.01 76.71
N GLY A 833 17.05 1.00 77.50
CA GLY A 833 17.15 1.13 78.95
C GLY A 833 15.82 1.28 79.71
N GLY A 834 14.77 0.61 79.24
CA GLY A 834 13.45 0.57 79.89
C GLY A 834 13.43 -0.12 81.28
N SER A 835 14.52 -0.75 81.72
CA SER A 835 14.61 -1.51 82.99
C SER A 835 15.11 -0.69 84.20
N GLY A 836 15.39 0.61 84.05
CA GLY A 836 15.78 1.49 85.17
C GLY A 836 17.26 1.46 85.58
N GLU A 837 18.12 0.76 84.83
CA GLU A 837 19.58 0.73 85.03
C GLU A 837 20.32 1.73 84.12
N SER A 838 21.57 2.08 84.45
CA SER A 838 22.34 3.04 83.66
C SER A 838 22.97 2.40 82.42
N HIS A 839 22.66 2.94 81.23
CA HIS A 839 23.08 2.35 79.95
C HIS A 839 23.75 3.37 79.03
N LYS A 840 24.74 2.96 78.22
CA LYS A 840 25.37 3.79 77.19
C LYS A 840 25.39 3.04 75.86
N VAL A 841 24.68 3.56 74.87
CA VAL A 841 24.59 3.00 73.51
C VAL A 841 25.36 3.86 72.54
N TYR A 842 26.17 3.25 71.66
CA TYR A 842 26.95 3.96 70.63
C TYR A 842 26.55 3.47 69.23
N ILE A 843 26.06 4.38 68.38
CA ILE A 843 25.77 4.10 66.96
C ILE A 843 26.90 4.67 66.10
N ALA A 844 27.41 3.86 65.17
CA ALA A 844 28.49 4.24 64.26
C ALA A 844 28.21 3.78 62.81
N PRO A 845 28.79 4.43 61.79
CA PRO A 845 28.68 3.98 60.40
C PRO A 845 29.38 2.62 60.21
N GLN A 846 28.81 1.71 59.42
CA GLN A 846 29.54 0.50 58.99
C GLN A 846 30.80 0.91 58.21
N GLY A 847 31.93 0.20 58.39
CA GLY A 847 33.05 0.31 57.43
C GLY A 847 34.48 0.46 57.95
N GLN A 848 34.83 -0.04 59.14
CA GLN A 848 36.23 -0.41 59.42
C GLN A 848 36.32 -1.92 59.62
N GLN A 849 36.03 -2.68 58.56
CA GLN A 849 36.91 -3.68 57.94
C GLN A 849 36.10 -4.59 56.97
N GLY A 850 36.28 -4.36 55.66
CA GLY A 850 36.19 -5.37 54.59
C GLY A 850 34.81 -5.94 54.22
N GLY A 851 34.21 -5.43 53.14
CA GLY A 851 33.13 -6.10 52.41
C GLY A 851 32.18 -5.10 51.73
N SER A 852 32.04 -5.19 50.41
CA SER A 852 31.10 -4.42 49.60
C SER A 852 29.66 -4.85 49.85
N GLY A 853 29.00 -4.21 50.80
CA GLY A 853 27.55 -4.26 51.03
C GLY A 853 27.03 -2.83 51.18
N GLU A 854 25.87 -2.56 50.62
CA GLU A 854 25.26 -1.22 50.53
C GLU A 854 25.23 -0.51 51.89
N SER A 855 25.62 0.75 51.89
CA SER A 855 25.67 1.61 53.07
C SER A 855 24.26 2.06 53.46
N GLY A 856 23.46 1.17 54.04
CA GLY A 856 22.16 1.52 54.61
C GLY A 856 22.30 2.24 55.95
N ASN A 857 21.62 3.38 56.11
CA ASN A 857 21.48 4.03 57.41
C ASN A 857 20.51 3.21 58.29
N PRO A 858 20.72 3.11 59.62
CA PRO A 858 19.77 2.47 60.52
C PRO A 858 18.39 3.12 60.47
N THR A 859 17.35 2.31 60.22
CA THR A 859 15.93 2.68 60.26
C THR A 859 15.19 1.99 61.42
N ALA A 860 14.33 2.73 62.11
CA ALA A 860 13.45 2.22 63.17
C ALA A 860 12.07 2.89 63.12
N SER A 861 11.03 2.21 63.62
CA SER A 861 9.69 2.80 63.71
C SER A 861 9.62 3.88 64.79
N THR A 862 10.00 3.58 66.04
CA THR A 862 10.10 4.57 67.14
C THR A 862 11.35 4.33 67.98
N ILE A 863 11.81 5.35 68.73
CA ILE A 863 12.92 5.21 69.67
C ILE A 863 12.56 5.86 71.01
N GLN A 864 12.59 5.06 72.09
CA GLN A 864 12.38 5.52 73.46
C GLN A 864 13.64 5.30 74.30
N ILE A 865 14.07 6.34 75.03
CA ILE A 865 15.26 6.31 75.89
C ILE A 865 14.84 6.46 77.34
N GLY A 866 15.04 5.41 78.14
CA GLY A 866 14.66 5.36 79.54
C GLY A 866 15.48 6.29 80.44
N PRO A 867 15.03 6.52 81.70
CA PRO A 867 15.54 7.58 82.58
C PRO A 867 17.02 7.50 82.97
N ALA A 868 17.62 6.32 82.82
CA ALA A 868 19.03 6.06 83.17
C ALA A 868 19.88 5.71 81.93
N ALA A 869 19.29 5.70 80.73
CA ALA A 869 19.99 5.39 79.49
C ALA A 869 20.66 6.62 78.87
N SER A 870 21.68 6.36 78.05
CA SER A 870 22.37 7.36 77.25
C SER A 870 22.62 6.84 75.83
N LEU A 871 22.36 7.66 74.82
CA LEU A 871 22.59 7.34 73.41
C LEU A 871 23.63 8.31 72.83
N TYR A 872 24.66 7.76 72.19
CA TYR A 872 25.77 8.50 71.60
C TYR A 872 25.86 8.20 70.10
N LEU A 873 25.70 9.22 69.26
CA LEU A 873 25.91 9.10 67.81
C LEU A 873 27.31 9.55 67.43
N ARG A 874 28.07 8.70 66.73
CA ARG A 874 29.39 9.10 66.22
C ARG A 874 29.25 10.11 65.07
N PRO A 875 30.28 10.95 64.82
CA PRO A 875 30.31 11.84 63.66
C PRO A 875 30.01 11.09 62.35
N PHE A 876 29.24 11.70 61.46
CA PHE A 876 28.80 11.13 60.16
C PHE A 876 27.86 9.91 60.25
N THR A 877 27.24 9.65 61.40
CA THR A 877 26.17 8.65 61.55
C THR A 877 24.82 9.28 61.29
N TYR A 878 23.97 8.65 60.46
CA TYR A 878 22.58 9.04 60.24
C TYR A 878 21.65 8.00 60.88
N LEU A 879 20.67 8.44 61.66
CA LEU A 879 19.62 7.58 62.23
C LEU A 879 18.27 8.05 61.70
N ASN A 880 17.58 7.17 60.97
CA ASN A 880 16.30 7.45 60.34
C ASN A 880 15.17 6.83 61.17
N VAL A 881 14.17 7.62 61.57
CA VAL A 881 12.97 7.13 62.26
C VAL A 881 11.76 7.34 61.36
N LEU A 882 11.13 6.24 60.92
CA LEU A 882 9.99 6.24 59.99
C LEU A 882 8.68 6.16 60.79
N GLY A 883 7.78 7.11 60.61
CA GLY A 883 6.45 7.11 61.23
C GLY A 883 6.39 7.49 62.72
N GLY A 884 7.51 7.45 63.46
CA GLY A 884 7.49 7.51 64.93
C GLY A 884 8.04 8.76 65.61
N HIS A 885 8.00 8.70 66.94
CA HIS A 885 8.44 9.74 67.86
C HIS A 885 9.77 9.36 68.51
N LEU A 886 10.61 10.36 68.80
CA LEU A 886 11.77 10.22 69.68
C LEU A 886 11.38 10.65 71.10
N ASP A 887 11.33 9.70 72.03
CA ASP A 887 11.13 9.98 73.47
C ASP A 887 12.46 9.84 74.22
N ASN A 888 12.87 10.89 74.93
CA ASN A 888 14.06 10.87 75.75
C ASN A 888 13.79 11.29 77.19
N ALA A 889 13.84 10.33 78.11
CA ALA A 889 13.93 10.57 79.55
C ALA A 889 15.37 10.51 80.08
N GLY A 890 16.37 10.19 79.22
CA GLY A 890 17.78 9.98 79.56
C GLY A 890 18.74 11.04 78.97
N TYR A 891 19.95 10.65 78.56
CA TYR A 891 20.98 11.55 77.99
C TYR A 891 21.33 11.21 76.53
N LEU A 892 21.00 12.06 75.57
CA LEU A 892 21.33 11.91 74.15
C LEU A 892 22.45 12.88 73.75
N GLU A 893 23.55 12.38 73.16
CA GLU A 893 24.62 13.19 72.55
C GLU A 893 24.71 12.90 71.05
N ALA A 894 24.28 13.87 70.23
CA ALA A 894 24.33 13.79 68.77
C ALA A 894 25.57 14.49 68.22
N LYS A 895 26.47 13.74 67.57
CA LYS A 895 27.61 14.28 66.77
C LYS A 895 27.41 14.13 65.25
N GLY A 896 26.36 13.43 64.84
CA GLY A 896 25.92 13.22 63.46
C GLY A 896 24.46 13.67 63.27
N SER A 897 23.76 13.15 62.27
CA SER A 897 22.41 13.59 61.94
C SER A 897 21.34 12.57 62.40
N ILE A 898 20.22 13.07 62.91
CA ILE A 898 19.01 12.28 63.15
C ILE A 898 17.93 12.83 62.22
N PHE A 899 17.32 11.96 61.43
CA PHE A 899 16.21 12.33 60.55
C PHE A 899 14.96 11.55 60.96
N MET A 900 13.85 12.24 61.09
CA MET A 900 12.59 11.68 61.53
C MET A 900 11.49 12.17 60.60
N GLN A 901 10.68 11.27 60.07
CA GLN A 901 9.60 11.62 59.15
C GLN A 901 8.37 10.80 59.48
N ALA A 902 7.25 11.47 59.78
CA ALA A 902 5.99 10.75 59.95
C ALA A 902 5.38 10.39 58.59
N VAL A 903 4.84 9.18 58.49
CA VAL A 903 4.11 8.67 57.33
C VAL A 903 2.62 8.77 57.67
N MET A 904 1.94 9.77 57.12
CA MET A 904 0.48 10.02 57.23
C MET A 904 -0.11 10.43 58.60
N GLN A 905 -1.39 10.86 58.58
CA GLN A 905 -2.13 11.74 59.53
C GLN A 905 -2.33 11.25 60.99
N GLN A 906 -1.42 10.47 61.57
CA GLN A 906 -1.45 10.22 63.02
C GLN A 906 -0.84 11.39 63.79
N VAL A 907 -1.53 11.83 64.83
CA VAL A 907 -1.10 12.96 65.67
C VAL A 907 0.07 12.50 66.55
N THR A 908 1.31 12.64 66.07
CA THR A 908 2.53 12.27 66.80
C THR A 908 3.41 13.49 67.06
N ASP A 909 3.93 13.60 68.29
CA ASP A 909 4.97 14.56 68.64
C ASP A 909 6.30 14.04 68.11
N GLY A 910 7.06 14.86 67.37
CA GLY A 910 8.28 14.36 66.74
C GLY A 910 9.42 14.15 67.74
N ILE A 911 9.46 14.98 68.79
CA ILE A 911 10.40 14.85 69.91
C ILE A 911 9.64 15.12 71.20
N VAL A 912 9.75 14.19 72.14
CA VAL A 912 9.32 14.35 73.55
C VAL A 912 10.57 14.19 74.40
N ASN A 913 10.90 15.21 75.21
CA ASN A 913 12.13 15.16 76.02
C ASN A 913 11.88 15.57 77.47
N ASP A 914 12.04 14.61 78.37
CA ASP A 914 12.12 14.76 79.82
C ASP A 914 13.57 14.66 80.36
N GLY A 915 14.54 14.37 79.49
CA GLY A 915 15.97 14.21 79.78
C GLY A 915 16.88 15.29 79.15
N VAL A 916 18.14 14.96 78.87
CA VAL A 916 19.12 15.89 78.26
C VAL A 916 19.43 15.50 76.83
N ILE A 917 19.26 16.42 75.88
CA ILE A 917 19.69 16.28 74.49
C ILE A 917 20.81 17.29 74.23
N TYR A 918 21.99 16.82 73.83
CA TYR A 918 23.12 17.64 73.40
C TYR A 918 23.35 17.45 71.90
N ILE A 919 23.30 18.54 71.13
CA ILE A 919 23.54 18.56 69.68
C ILE A 919 24.86 19.29 69.43
N ASP A 920 25.86 18.57 68.93
CA ASP A 920 27.17 19.13 68.59
C ASP A 920 27.08 20.12 67.41
N SER A 921 28.09 20.98 67.26
CA SER A 921 28.21 21.97 66.18
C SER A 921 28.11 21.42 64.77
N SER A 922 28.51 20.16 64.54
CA SER A 922 28.42 19.48 63.24
C SER A 922 27.20 18.57 63.09
N ALA A 923 26.33 18.50 64.11
CA ALA A 923 25.20 17.59 64.17
C ALA A 923 23.89 18.28 63.76
N SER A 924 22.92 17.50 63.29
CA SER A 924 21.58 17.99 62.99
C SER A 924 20.49 17.03 63.44
N ILE A 925 19.45 17.51 64.09
CA ILE A 925 18.21 16.74 64.26
C ILE A 925 17.16 17.39 63.37
N GLN A 926 16.65 16.64 62.40
CA GLN A 926 15.67 17.10 61.43
C GLN A 926 14.41 16.26 61.57
N VAL A 927 13.27 16.93 61.69
CA VAL A 927 11.97 16.28 61.86
C VAL A 927 11.00 16.79 60.82
N GLN A 928 10.31 15.91 60.11
CA GLN A 928 9.39 16.26 59.04
C GLN A 928 7.99 15.69 59.28
N ASN A 929 6.98 16.45 58.89
CA ASN A 929 5.57 16.06 58.95
C ASN A 929 5.11 15.66 60.35
N ILE A 930 5.46 16.42 61.39
CA ILE A 930 5.09 16.10 62.79
C ILE A 930 4.21 17.17 63.42
N ARG A 931 3.61 16.90 64.58
CA ARG A 931 2.85 17.92 65.32
C ARG A 931 3.74 19.00 65.95
N GLY A 932 4.86 18.62 66.58
CA GLY A 932 5.68 19.57 67.32
C GLY A 932 6.80 18.94 68.15
N ILE A 933 7.55 19.81 68.82
CA ILE A 933 8.61 19.43 69.76
C ILE A 933 8.11 19.75 71.18
N GLY A 934 7.99 18.72 72.02
CA GLY A 934 7.57 18.81 73.42
C GLY A 934 8.74 18.64 74.38
N LEU A 935 9.01 19.66 75.19
CA LEU A 935 9.92 19.59 76.33
C LEU A 935 9.13 19.63 77.62
N HIS A 936 9.26 18.58 78.42
CA HIS A 936 8.48 18.39 79.63
C HIS A 936 9.36 18.40 80.88
N ASN A 937 8.78 18.84 82.01
CA ASN A 937 9.34 18.80 83.37
C ASN A 937 10.84 19.21 83.52
N ARG A 938 11.75 18.25 83.31
CA ARG A 938 13.20 18.33 83.57
C ARG A 938 14.05 18.32 82.28
N GLY A 939 13.41 18.37 81.11
CA GLY A 939 14.06 18.32 79.82
C GLY A 939 15.08 19.45 79.60
N THR A 940 16.23 19.17 79.02
CA THR A 940 17.19 20.18 78.57
C THR A 940 17.67 19.88 77.17
N ILE A 941 17.59 20.85 76.25
CA ILE A 941 18.23 20.78 74.94
C ILE A 941 19.38 21.78 74.89
N GLN A 942 20.60 21.27 74.72
CA GLN A 942 21.78 22.08 74.40
C GLN A 942 22.07 21.98 72.91
N ASN A 943 21.71 23.02 72.14
CA ASN A 943 21.82 23.01 70.68
C ASN A 943 22.95 23.90 70.16
N ASN A 944 24.08 23.28 69.81
CA ASN A 944 25.22 23.96 69.17
C ASN A 944 25.27 23.76 67.64
N GLY A 945 24.50 22.82 67.08
CA GLY A 945 24.43 22.49 65.66
C GLY A 945 23.14 22.98 64.98
N SER A 946 22.33 22.07 64.46
CA SER A 946 21.01 22.39 63.89
C SER A 946 19.89 21.50 64.45
N LEU A 947 18.76 22.10 64.82
CA LEU A 947 17.52 21.41 65.17
C LEU A 947 16.39 22.02 64.34
N SER A 948 15.82 21.23 63.43
CA SER A 948 14.72 21.66 62.57
C SER A 948 13.50 20.74 62.66
N ALA A 949 12.31 21.31 62.58
CA ALA A 949 11.05 20.57 62.52
C ALA A 949 10.09 21.17 61.47
N THR A 950 9.37 20.34 60.73
CA THR A 950 8.26 20.74 59.84
C THR A 950 6.95 20.09 60.25
N SER A 951 5.83 20.84 60.17
CA SER A 951 4.49 20.32 60.41
C SER A 951 3.78 19.88 59.13
N PHE A 952 2.71 19.09 59.26
CA PHE A 952 1.80 18.78 58.15
C PHE A 952 1.12 20.04 57.58
N ASP A 953 0.85 20.04 56.27
CA ASP A 953 0.21 21.14 55.54
C ASP A 953 -1.33 21.23 55.74
N TYR A 954 -1.99 20.27 56.41
CA TYR A 954 -3.47 20.15 56.32
C TYR A 954 -4.26 19.84 57.62
N LEU A 955 -3.71 20.02 58.83
CA LEU A 955 -4.45 19.70 60.08
C LEU A 955 -4.90 20.94 60.89
N PRO A 956 -6.22 21.16 61.12
CA PRO A 956 -6.72 22.35 61.83
C PRO A 956 -6.90 22.19 63.36
N LEU A 957 -6.49 21.08 63.97
CA LEU A 957 -6.83 20.77 65.37
C LEU A 957 -5.62 20.31 66.19
N GLY A 958 -4.84 21.26 66.73
CA GLY A 958 -3.83 20.99 67.74
C GLY A 958 -2.84 22.13 67.96
N ASN A 959 -2.22 22.20 69.15
CA ASN A 959 -1.02 23.02 69.37
C ASN A 959 0.11 22.43 68.51
N ILE A 960 0.37 23.06 67.37
CA ILE A 960 1.48 22.74 66.47
C ILE A 960 2.61 23.73 66.77
N GLY A 961 3.82 23.23 67.04
CA GLY A 961 4.98 24.08 67.36
C GLY A 961 5.86 23.58 68.50
N LEU A 962 6.61 24.49 69.12
CA LEU A 962 7.53 24.20 70.22
C LEU A 962 6.85 24.46 71.57
N LYS A 963 6.59 23.40 72.33
CA LYS A 963 6.14 23.49 73.71
C LYS A 963 7.35 23.36 74.64
N ASN A 964 7.76 24.47 75.24
CA ASN A 964 8.91 24.49 76.13
C ASN A 964 8.48 24.66 77.60
N GLU A 965 8.56 23.58 78.37
CA GLU A 965 8.33 23.63 79.82
C GLU A 965 9.63 23.69 80.63
N SER A 966 10.80 23.65 79.96
CA SER A 966 12.13 23.60 80.61
C SER A 966 13.21 24.34 79.80
N ASN A 967 14.46 23.84 79.68
CA ASN A 967 15.57 24.67 79.16
C ASN A 967 16.02 24.30 77.73
N ILE A 968 16.10 25.30 76.85
CA ILE A 968 16.79 25.23 75.56
C ILE A 968 17.87 26.31 75.51
N PHE A 969 19.12 25.95 75.25
CA PHE A 969 20.20 26.92 75.09
C PHE A 969 21.29 26.48 74.12
N GLY A 970 21.99 27.44 73.51
CA GLY A 970 23.14 27.17 72.65
C GLY A 970 23.31 28.16 71.51
N THR A 971 24.32 27.92 70.68
CA THR A 971 24.71 28.82 69.57
C THR A 971 24.29 28.33 68.19
N GLY A 972 23.67 27.14 68.09
CA GLY A 972 23.22 26.54 66.83
C GLY A 972 21.96 27.16 66.23
N TYR A 973 21.45 26.55 65.17
CA TYR A 973 20.18 26.93 64.53
C TYR A 973 19.01 26.13 65.12
N LEU A 974 17.95 26.84 65.50
CA LEU A 974 16.66 26.26 65.85
C LEU A 974 15.63 26.76 64.84
N GLN A 975 15.06 25.85 64.06
CA GLN A 975 14.12 26.16 62.98
C GLN A 975 12.83 25.37 63.09
N VAL A 976 11.68 26.03 62.95
CA VAL A 976 10.36 25.37 62.93
C VAL A 976 9.54 25.92 61.77
N TYR A 977 9.07 25.03 60.89
CA TYR A 977 8.32 25.33 59.67
C TYR A 977 6.91 24.74 59.77
N GLY A 978 5.89 25.46 59.27
CA GLY A 978 4.52 24.93 59.28
C GLY A 978 3.41 25.96 59.12
N LEU A 979 2.17 25.48 59.10
CA LEU A 979 0.94 26.29 59.15
C LEU A 979 0.44 26.34 60.61
N PHE A 980 0.50 27.52 61.23
CA PHE A 980 0.23 27.68 62.66
C PHE A 980 -1.11 28.38 62.90
N LEU A 981 -2.02 27.73 63.64
CA LEU A 981 -3.28 28.31 64.13
C LEU A 981 -3.15 28.63 65.63
N GLY A 982 -2.31 29.61 66.01
CA GLY A 982 -2.16 30.05 67.42
C GLY A 982 -0.73 30.35 67.88
N GLN A 983 -0.46 30.22 69.19
CA GLN A 983 0.89 30.40 69.75
C GLN A 983 1.80 29.23 69.38
N PHE A 984 2.72 29.47 68.45
CA PHE A 984 3.68 28.49 67.89
C PHE A 984 4.87 28.17 68.83
N ILE A 985 5.20 29.06 69.76
CA ILE A 985 6.08 28.76 70.90
C ILE A 985 5.28 28.98 72.17
N GLN A 986 5.05 27.90 72.92
CA GLN A 986 4.45 27.97 74.24
C GLN A 986 5.52 27.74 75.29
N ASN A 987 6.05 28.83 75.84
CA ASN A 987 7.01 28.80 76.95
C ASN A 987 6.27 28.93 78.29
N THR A 988 6.23 27.88 79.11
CA THR A 988 5.55 27.94 80.41
C THR A 988 6.43 28.58 81.48
N SER A 989 5.92 28.78 82.71
CA SER A 989 6.63 29.52 83.77
C SER A 989 7.99 28.94 84.18
N THR A 990 8.27 27.68 83.86
CA THR A 990 9.52 26.99 84.14
C THR A 990 10.46 26.93 82.93
N GLY A 991 10.00 27.38 81.76
CA GLY A 991 10.75 27.25 80.51
C GLY A 991 11.64 28.45 80.19
N THR A 992 12.86 28.19 79.74
CA THR A 992 13.83 29.21 79.28
C THR A 992 14.37 28.84 77.90
N ILE A 993 14.40 29.80 76.97
CA ILE A 993 15.03 29.66 75.65
C ILE A 993 16.12 30.72 75.51
N GLN A 994 17.38 30.30 75.38
CA GLN A 994 18.55 31.16 75.13
C GLN A 994 19.31 30.65 73.90
N GLN A 995 18.78 30.95 72.71
CA GLN A 995 19.34 30.53 71.43
C GLN A 995 19.86 31.73 70.63
N LYS A 996 21.05 31.61 70.04
CA LYS A 996 21.65 32.69 69.24
C LYS A 996 20.92 32.94 67.91
N ASN A 997 20.54 31.87 67.21
CA ASN A 997 19.87 31.92 65.90
C ASN A 997 18.56 31.12 65.96
N LEU A 998 17.44 31.82 66.11
CA LEU A 998 16.09 31.27 66.10
C LEU A 998 15.35 31.81 64.88
N GLU A 999 14.83 30.92 64.02
CA GLU A 999 14.10 31.29 62.81
C GLU A 999 12.81 30.47 62.70
N ILE A 1000 11.70 31.14 62.38
CA ILE A 1000 10.36 30.56 62.35
C ILE A 1000 9.71 31.02 61.05
N ILE A 1001 9.33 30.08 60.19
CA ILE A 1001 8.92 30.37 58.82
C ILE A 1001 7.52 29.80 58.58
N ASN A 1002 6.57 30.69 58.30
CA ASN A 1002 5.21 30.35 57.83
C ASN A 1002 5.24 30.22 56.29
N LEU A 1003 4.77 29.10 55.76
CA LEU A 1003 4.96 28.73 54.35
C LEU A 1003 3.96 29.40 53.38
N GLU A 1004 2.93 30.13 53.83
CA GLU A 1004 1.86 30.65 52.94
C GLU A 1004 1.52 32.15 53.00
N GLY A 1005 2.36 33.01 53.61
CA GLY A 1005 2.27 34.47 53.41
C GLY A 1005 0.96 35.16 53.86
N ARG A 1006 0.19 34.55 54.77
CA ARG A 1006 -0.88 35.23 55.52
C ARG A 1006 -0.43 35.38 56.98
N GLU A 1007 -0.63 36.59 57.54
CA GLU A 1007 -0.25 36.97 58.91
C GLU A 1007 -0.59 35.92 59.97
#